data_AF-A0A428U7G3-F1
#
_entry.id   AF-A0A428U7G3-F1
#
_cell.length_a   1.000
_cell.length_b   1.000
_cell.length_c   1.000
_cell.angle_alpha   90.00
_cell.angle_beta   90.00
_cell.angle_gamma   90.00
#
_symmetry.space_group_name_H-M   'P 1'
#
loop_
_entity.id
_entity.type
_entity.pdbx_description
1 polymer ?
#
loop_
_entity_poly.entity_id
_entity_poly.type
_entity_poly.pdbx_seq_one_letter_code
_entity_poly.pdbx_strand_id
1 'polypeptide(L)'
;MDPFDDIRDHSATVLKRIFSDERYRNFHLVATGGKVNPAEELAELLRRSDELARRTARADHSDGVARVCQLLYRFSQDDQQRLGLLSKLVGGVQEKLTVAEKDLGRAVLDAPLHGDFASLCYTWQVVSELQFSETELQAVQGLQDSLVTCCERVWAAVRDILCDDSPEGHLPQELEEVDGLDTKDVLSYSFRSVHEASNLMRTLIVPIKQRSREGKIFPSREVYERIGNLSFTQLASLRHRGAFATVAMTFSTCCQQVKHLDQGDTGAEGPYLLETWYNGTLDAIYAQVSTTRRSAGIPSMMTGVLSANAANPSFEQVMAKLMEIASQEARAAETDGSNLPQVHAYNCLKEIFKSSYLTSMGNKSEKFLTQCLELAANGLKSELWAIRNCGLILLRSLIDCLFGSHQSKATMEAGWDGKANRIPYHRYPSLPKVLLNLLKSGHQMMAATSASSAAAESVFPALDIIRRAGPPELLREELQVHIAKYLASPVWHVREIAARTLCSCLLHDLWLDTIISLAAESVRSLIGNVQNHVHGVLLSLKYIVDRLSEVMPEQLQRDTPKLSGFLIEYWREIQSLDSPEIPAAYLEVVNLVRVLPRPKGVAPLGFEYPEDNVRESALLRAQRVIHEVHSIAESNDSIENLNTLLLSKTLGVNTIVAGLETIPKLWGASKLSESKVNEFCNLYRDVCLKIGPAEPRVIALQNLTDILDQLLKTKNVGAVSPTLLSQIWSSLPLSLLNPALANAVIRVSGCISAILRKSQAISAAGLQNWGHMMADAGLDDKDFDTRLAAAESLCSFFVGIEDEQDWACEEHLPALLALYDSLNDDDDDVREVGSAAVKSILGQALVPIEAANRLLSWLSQRFGHDPTFRQVVVRRIMGDVRFPASESHTASVSDQLQNAMKFDDSLFVIEEQNLFVDEVREAQRWVSIYDSLGWEAKDPALEALAEWSGDGIDEMRRLVGEEDGPLGYGSKPEVFAILSRVVYASASLAKERRHPHGRLLEGLDKFSTELREGHGHMSGVLLQPLERTIEI
;
A
#
# COMPACT_ATOMS: atom_id res chain seq x y z
N MET A 1 -10.84 0.89 5.05
CA MET A 1 -11.09 -0.28 5.93
C MET A 1 -10.21 -0.05 7.13
N ASP A 2 -10.76 -0.19 8.32
CA ASP A 2 -9.96 -0.13 9.54
C ASP A 2 -9.13 -1.44 9.61
N PRO A 3 -7.79 -1.37 9.57
CA PRO A 3 -6.95 -2.57 9.53
C PRO A 3 -7.05 -3.41 10.83
N PHE A 4 -7.65 -2.88 11.89
CA PHE A 4 -7.77 -3.54 13.18
C PHE A 4 -9.18 -4.04 13.51
N ASP A 5 -10.16 -3.87 12.62
CA ASP A 5 -11.54 -4.32 12.86
C ASP A 5 -11.61 -5.83 13.14
N ASP A 6 -10.88 -6.63 12.36
CA ASP A 6 -10.77 -8.08 12.56
C ASP A 6 -10.22 -8.39 13.97
N ILE A 7 -9.24 -7.64 14.46
CA ILE A 7 -8.64 -7.84 15.80
C ILE A 7 -9.67 -7.51 16.89
N ARG A 8 -10.44 -6.42 16.73
CA ARG A 8 -11.50 -6.05 17.68
C ARG A 8 -12.63 -7.08 17.68
N ASP A 9 -13.03 -7.59 16.51
CA ASP A 9 -14.00 -8.68 16.35
C ASP A 9 -13.57 -9.96 17.09
N HIS A 10 -12.31 -10.38 16.88
CA HIS A 10 -11.77 -11.55 17.56
C HIS A 10 -11.64 -11.32 19.07
N SER A 11 -11.23 -10.13 19.50
CA SER A 11 -11.10 -9.78 20.93
C SER A 11 -12.46 -9.82 21.64
N ALA A 12 -13.50 -9.24 21.04
CA ALA A 12 -14.87 -9.32 21.56
C ALA A 12 -15.37 -10.78 21.63
N THR A 13 -15.02 -11.59 20.63
CA THR A 13 -15.33 -13.03 20.62
C THR A 13 -14.63 -13.80 21.74
N VAL A 14 -13.37 -13.47 22.04
CA VAL A 14 -12.62 -14.06 23.16
C VAL A 14 -13.25 -13.66 24.49
N LEU A 15 -13.55 -12.37 24.70
CA LEU A 15 -14.23 -11.89 25.91
C LEU A 15 -15.59 -12.58 26.12
N LYS A 16 -16.38 -12.74 25.05
CA LYS A 16 -17.63 -13.53 25.09
C LYS A 16 -17.37 -14.94 25.62
N ARG A 17 -16.31 -15.62 25.17
CA ARG A 17 -15.98 -16.99 25.62
C ARG A 17 -15.52 -17.02 27.07
N ILE A 18 -14.68 -16.07 27.48
CA ILE A 18 -14.18 -15.94 28.86
C ILE A 18 -15.35 -15.76 29.83
N PHE A 19 -16.24 -14.80 29.58
CA PHE A 19 -17.38 -14.55 30.47
C PHE A 19 -18.45 -15.66 30.46
N SER A 20 -18.53 -16.45 29.39
CA SER A 20 -19.48 -17.58 29.30
C SER A 20 -19.00 -18.84 30.01
N ASP A 21 -17.69 -19.01 30.23
CA ASP A 21 -17.10 -20.23 30.78
C ASP A 21 -16.77 -20.05 32.26
N GLU A 22 -17.37 -20.86 33.11
CA GLU A 22 -17.19 -20.79 34.56
C GLU A 22 -15.72 -20.95 34.99
N ARG A 23 -14.88 -21.63 34.19
CA ARG A 23 -13.45 -21.82 34.48
C ARG A 23 -12.65 -20.52 34.39
N TYR A 24 -13.08 -19.59 33.54
CA TYR A 24 -12.38 -18.33 33.27
C TYR A 24 -13.09 -17.12 33.90
N ARG A 25 -14.17 -17.34 34.66
CA ARG A 25 -15.02 -16.30 35.27
C ARG A 25 -14.33 -15.48 36.39
N ASN A 26 -13.11 -15.86 36.77
CA ASN A 26 -12.22 -15.08 37.66
C ASN A 26 -11.38 -14.05 36.88
N PHE A 27 -11.65 -13.84 35.59
CA PHE A 27 -11.04 -12.77 34.81
C PHE A 27 -11.66 -11.43 35.22
N HIS A 28 -10.84 -10.55 35.77
CA HIS A 28 -11.22 -9.20 36.21
C HIS A 28 -10.64 -8.16 35.26
N LEU A 29 -11.48 -7.24 34.78
CA LEU A 29 -11.00 -6.09 34.00
C LEU A 29 -10.51 -4.98 34.94
N VAL A 30 -11.18 -4.83 36.09
CA VAL A 30 -10.83 -3.86 37.14
C VAL A 30 -10.44 -4.63 38.40
N ALA A 31 -9.32 -4.26 39.02
CA ALA A 31 -8.79 -4.94 40.21
C ALA A 31 -9.73 -4.78 41.42
N THR A 32 -10.64 -5.73 41.65
CA THR A 32 -11.38 -5.85 42.92
C THR A 32 -11.61 -7.32 43.29
N GLY A 33 -11.44 -7.66 44.57
CA GLY A 33 -11.61 -9.02 45.07
C GLY A 33 -13.09 -9.40 45.19
N GLY A 34 -13.53 -10.47 44.51
CA GLY A 34 -14.90 -10.99 44.65
C GLY A 34 -15.31 -11.97 43.55
N LYS A 35 -16.50 -12.58 43.66
CA LYS A 35 -17.13 -13.34 42.57
C LYS A 35 -17.71 -12.36 41.55
N VAL A 36 -17.23 -12.43 40.31
CA VAL A 36 -17.55 -11.48 39.24
C VAL A 36 -18.96 -11.70 38.67
N ASN A 37 -19.73 -10.60 38.58
CA ASN A 37 -20.91 -10.52 37.73
C ASN A 37 -20.50 -9.85 36.40
N PRO A 38 -20.45 -10.59 35.26
CA PRO A 38 -20.04 -10.02 33.98
C PRO A 38 -20.84 -8.77 33.58
N ALA A 39 -22.12 -8.69 33.94
CA ALA A 39 -22.96 -7.53 33.64
C ALA A 39 -22.52 -6.26 34.39
N GLU A 40 -22.04 -6.39 35.64
CA GLU A 40 -21.57 -5.26 36.44
C GLU A 40 -20.22 -4.72 35.91
N GLU A 41 -19.28 -5.62 35.61
CA GLU A 41 -17.99 -5.26 35.00
C GLU A 41 -18.17 -4.59 33.64
N LEU A 42 -19.02 -5.15 32.78
CA LEU A 42 -19.30 -4.58 31.46
C LEU A 42 -20.05 -3.25 31.55
N ALA A 43 -20.89 -3.05 32.58
CA ALA A 43 -21.56 -1.77 32.80
C ALA A 43 -20.58 -0.66 33.22
N GLU A 44 -19.59 -0.97 34.08
CA GLU A 44 -18.56 -0.01 34.45
C GLU A 44 -17.60 0.27 33.28
N LEU A 45 -17.18 -0.77 32.55
CA LEU A 45 -16.38 -0.59 31.33
C LEU A 45 -17.12 0.27 30.31
N LEU A 46 -18.43 0.05 30.13
CA LEU A 46 -19.25 0.84 29.23
C LEU A 46 -19.30 2.31 29.66
N ARG A 47 -19.49 2.59 30.96
CA ARG A 47 -19.50 3.95 31.50
C ARG A 47 -18.20 4.70 31.18
N ARG A 48 -17.05 4.06 31.40
CA ARG A 48 -15.73 4.66 31.14
C ARG A 48 -15.44 4.82 29.65
N SER A 49 -15.81 3.82 28.85
CA SER A 49 -15.66 3.86 27.38
C SER A 49 -16.53 4.94 26.76
N ASP A 50 -17.75 5.13 27.24
CA ASP A 50 -18.68 6.16 26.78
C ASP A 50 -18.19 7.58 27.11
N GLU A 51 -17.60 7.77 28.30
CA GLU A 51 -16.92 9.04 28.65
C GLU A 51 -15.78 9.35 27.69
N LEU A 52 -14.93 8.36 27.40
CA LEU A 52 -13.82 8.53 26.46
C LEU A 52 -14.32 8.82 25.04
N ALA A 53 -15.28 8.05 24.54
CA ALA A 53 -15.86 8.25 23.22
C ALA A 53 -16.53 9.62 23.07
N ARG A 54 -17.22 10.10 24.11
CA ARG A 54 -17.81 11.44 24.12
C ARG A 54 -16.76 12.55 24.07
N ARG A 55 -15.64 12.38 24.78
CA ARG A 55 -14.56 13.39 24.80
C ARG A 55 -13.85 13.50 23.45
N THR A 56 -13.63 12.38 22.75
CA THR A 56 -12.83 12.38 21.52
C THR A 56 -13.65 12.43 20.23
N ALA A 57 -14.92 12.03 20.27
CA ALA A 57 -15.77 11.84 19.09
C ALA A 57 -15.17 10.92 18.00
N ARG A 58 -14.15 10.11 18.34
CA ARG A 58 -13.47 9.20 17.39
C ARG A 58 -14.30 7.94 17.14
N ALA A 59 -14.22 7.44 15.91
CA ALA A 59 -15.02 6.31 15.46
C ALA A 59 -14.58 4.98 16.08
N ASP A 60 -13.28 4.78 16.30
CA ASP A 60 -12.69 3.60 16.94
C ASP A 60 -13.08 3.48 18.42
N HIS A 61 -13.11 4.59 19.16
CA HIS A 61 -13.62 4.63 20.53
C HIS A 61 -15.12 4.28 20.57
N SER A 62 -15.88 4.83 19.62
CA SER A 62 -17.30 4.54 19.47
C SER A 62 -17.57 3.07 19.10
N ASP A 63 -16.72 2.45 18.28
CA ASP A 63 -16.76 1.01 17.99
C ASP A 63 -16.49 0.16 19.25
N GLY A 64 -15.50 0.56 20.06
CA GLY A 64 -15.24 -0.05 21.37
C GLY A 64 -16.49 -0.03 22.26
N VAL A 65 -17.12 1.14 22.42
CA VAL A 65 -18.40 1.29 23.15
C VAL A 65 -19.48 0.37 22.60
N ALA A 66 -19.62 0.29 21.27
CA ALA A 66 -20.62 -0.53 20.62
C ALA A 66 -20.46 -2.03 20.92
N ARG A 67 -19.21 -2.51 20.95
CA ARG A 67 -18.87 -3.90 21.30
C ARG A 67 -19.08 -4.20 22.78
N VAL A 68 -18.78 -3.26 23.68
CA VAL A 68 -19.10 -3.41 25.10
C VAL A 68 -20.62 -3.46 25.32
N CYS A 69 -21.40 -2.59 24.65
CA CYS A 69 -22.86 -2.63 24.65
C CYS A 69 -23.39 -4.00 24.20
N GLN A 70 -22.83 -4.57 23.14
CA GLN A 70 -23.18 -5.90 22.64
C GLN A 70 -22.97 -6.99 23.71
N LEU A 71 -21.81 -6.99 24.37
CA LEU A 71 -21.50 -7.94 25.43
C LEU A 71 -22.42 -7.74 26.63
N LEU A 72 -22.64 -6.50 27.06
CA LEU A 72 -23.53 -6.16 28.18
C LEU A 72 -24.96 -6.66 27.93
N TYR A 73 -25.50 -6.45 26.74
CA TYR A 73 -26.81 -6.95 26.36
C TYR A 73 -26.88 -8.48 26.42
N ARG A 74 -25.84 -9.19 25.95
CA ARG A 74 -25.77 -10.66 25.98
C ARG A 74 -25.77 -11.23 27.40
N PHE A 75 -25.09 -10.57 28.34
CA PHE A 75 -24.92 -11.04 29.72
C PHE A 75 -25.92 -10.42 30.72
N SER A 76 -26.88 -9.63 30.25
CA SER A 76 -27.97 -9.10 31.07
C SER A 76 -28.86 -10.23 31.62
N GLN A 77 -29.21 -10.15 32.90
CA GLN A 77 -29.73 -11.31 33.65
C GLN A 77 -31.24 -11.56 33.45
N ASP A 78 -32.01 -10.52 33.12
CA ASP A 78 -33.47 -10.60 32.99
C ASP A 78 -34.02 -9.77 31.79
N ASP A 79 -35.27 -10.05 31.42
CA ASP A 79 -35.99 -9.41 30.31
C ASP A 79 -36.09 -7.88 30.50
N GLN A 80 -36.21 -7.40 31.74
CA GLN A 80 -36.37 -5.98 32.06
C GLN A 80 -35.06 -5.20 31.83
N GLN A 81 -33.92 -5.78 32.21
CA GLN A 81 -32.59 -5.21 31.96
C GLN A 81 -32.30 -5.14 30.46
N ARG A 82 -32.59 -6.22 29.71
CA ARG A 82 -32.40 -6.24 28.25
C ARG A 82 -33.25 -5.19 27.55
N LEU A 83 -34.56 -5.17 27.83
CA LEU A 83 -35.48 -4.19 27.25
C LEU A 83 -35.11 -2.76 27.65
N GLY A 84 -34.69 -2.54 28.91
CA GLY A 84 -34.25 -1.24 29.40
C GLY A 84 -33.02 -0.71 28.66
N LEU A 85 -32.01 -1.58 28.45
CA LEU A 85 -30.80 -1.21 27.71
C LEU A 85 -31.13 -0.89 26.24
N LEU A 86 -31.88 -1.75 25.56
CA LEU A 86 -32.24 -1.54 24.15
C LEU A 86 -33.09 -0.28 23.96
N SER A 87 -34.07 -0.05 24.84
CA SER A 87 -34.92 1.15 24.81
C SER A 87 -34.11 2.42 25.06
N LYS A 88 -33.13 2.39 25.97
CA LYS A 88 -32.22 3.52 26.22
C LYS A 88 -31.39 3.86 24.98
N LEU A 89 -30.83 2.86 24.29
CA LEU A 89 -30.05 3.08 23.07
C LEU A 89 -30.91 3.66 21.93
N VAL A 90 -32.12 3.12 21.73
CA VAL A 90 -33.07 3.65 20.73
C VAL A 90 -33.49 5.08 21.06
N GLY A 91 -33.82 5.35 22.33
CA GLY A 91 -34.19 6.69 22.79
C GLY A 91 -33.07 7.71 22.61
N GLY A 92 -31.82 7.35 22.92
CA GLY A 92 -30.66 8.21 22.71
C GLY A 92 -30.47 8.62 21.25
N VAL A 93 -30.63 7.69 20.31
CA VAL A 93 -30.62 8.02 18.86
C VAL A 93 -31.75 8.96 18.49
N GLN A 94 -32.97 8.72 18.99
CA GLN A 94 -34.13 9.57 18.70
C GLN A 94 -33.94 11.01 19.21
N GLU A 95 -33.36 11.17 20.40
CA GLU A 95 -33.03 12.47 20.99
C GLU A 95 -32.00 13.22 20.15
N LYS A 96 -30.87 12.57 19.83
CA LYS A 96 -29.81 13.17 19.01
C LYS A 96 -30.27 13.48 17.58
N LEU A 97 -31.11 12.64 16.98
CA LEU A 97 -31.74 12.92 15.68
C LEU A 97 -32.62 14.16 15.72
N THR A 98 -33.33 14.39 16.83
CA THR A 98 -34.16 15.59 17.00
C THR A 98 -33.30 16.86 17.03
N VAL A 99 -32.04 16.77 17.48
CA VAL A 99 -31.06 17.86 17.35
C VAL A 99 -30.66 18.01 15.89
N ALA A 100 -30.26 16.94 15.21
CA ALA A 100 -29.81 16.96 13.81
C ALA A 100 -30.86 17.50 12.83
N GLU A 101 -32.14 17.19 13.05
CA GLU A 101 -33.25 17.69 12.23
C GLU A 101 -33.56 19.18 12.45
N LYS A 102 -33.20 19.73 13.61
CA LYS A 102 -33.41 21.14 13.93
C LYS A 102 -32.20 22.00 13.61
N ASP A 103 -31.02 21.48 13.87
CA ASP A 103 -29.74 22.16 13.76
C ASP A 103 -28.64 21.13 13.51
N LEU A 104 -28.31 20.93 12.22
CA LEU A 104 -27.30 19.97 11.81
C LEU A 104 -25.90 20.39 12.29
N GLY A 105 -25.59 21.69 12.29
CA GLY A 105 -24.28 22.19 12.72
C GLY A 105 -24.02 21.90 14.18
N ARG A 106 -25.01 22.14 15.04
CA ARG A 106 -24.94 21.74 16.44
C ARG A 106 -24.85 20.23 16.62
N ALA A 107 -25.58 19.45 15.82
CA ALA A 107 -25.55 18.00 15.94
C ALA A 107 -24.18 17.40 15.59
N VAL A 108 -23.44 17.99 14.65
CA VAL A 108 -22.08 17.57 14.31
C VAL A 108 -21.14 17.67 15.51
N LEU A 109 -21.26 18.75 16.29
CA LEU A 109 -20.39 19.03 17.43
C LEU A 109 -20.87 18.33 18.72
N ASP A 110 -22.17 18.43 19.03
CA ASP A 110 -22.72 18.04 20.34
C ASP A 110 -23.40 16.67 20.35
N ALA A 111 -23.83 16.15 19.18
CA ALA A 111 -24.72 14.99 19.08
C ALA A 111 -24.33 14.01 17.95
N PRO A 112 -23.07 13.51 17.91
CA PRO A 112 -22.66 12.50 16.95
C PRO A 112 -23.51 11.23 17.04
N LEU A 113 -24.00 10.74 15.90
CA LEU A 113 -24.91 9.59 15.79
C LEU A 113 -24.23 8.26 15.47
N HIS A 114 -23.04 8.29 14.88
CA HIS A 114 -22.41 7.09 14.34
C HIS A 114 -22.16 6.02 15.41
N GLY A 115 -21.66 6.41 16.59
CA GLY A 115 -21.43 5.47 17.70
C GLY A 115 -22.69 4.82 18.26
N ASP A 116 -23.82 5.54 18.27
CA ASP A 116 -25.09 4.99 18.73
C ASP A 116 -25.65 3.99 17.71
N PHE A 117 -25.60 4.31 16.41
CA PHE A 117 -25.99 3.38 15.34
C PHE A 117 -25.10 2.13 15.33
N ALA A 118 -23.80 2.27 15.53
CA ALA A 118 -22.88 1.14 15.68
C ALA A 118 -23.27 0.27 16.89
N SER A 119 -23.52 0.90 18.05
CA SER A 119 -23.95 0.21 19.28
C SER A 119 -25.23 -0.60 19.06
N LEU A 120 -26.21 -0.01 18.38
CA LEU A 120 -27.45 -0.69 18.01
C LEU A 120 -27.20 -1.80 17.00
N CYS A 121 -26.31 -1.61 16.01
CA CYS A 121 -25.96 -2.63 15.03
C CYS A 121 -25.40 -3.89 15.70
N TYR A 122 -24.34 -3.75 16.51
CA TYR A 122 -23.74 -4.88 17.22
C TYR A 122 -24.70 -5.50 18.24
N THR A 123 -25.44 -4.69 18.99
CA THR A 123 -26.45 -5.19 19.94
C THR A 123 -27.51 -6.00 19.21
N TRP A 124 -27.99 -5.55 18.05
CA TRP A 124 -29.04 -6.24 17.29
C TRP A 124 -28.58 -7.60 16.72
N GLN A 125 -27.29 -7.79 16.48
CA GLN A 125 -26.75 -9.11 16.15
C GLN A 125 -27.05 -10.11 17.27
N VAL A 126 -26.92 -9.69 18.53
CA VAL A 126 -27.28 -10.52 19.70
C VAL A 126 -28.79 -10.66 19.83
N VAL A 127 -29.56 -9.58 19.66
CA VAL A 127 -31.03 -9.64 19.66
C VAL A 127 -31.52 -10.72 18.69
N SER A 128 -30.93 -10.81 17.51
CA SER A 128 -31.25 -11.81 16.46
C SER A 128 -30.85 -13.25 16.82
N GLU A 129 -29.97 -13.44 17.79
CA GLU A 129 -29.49 -14.75 18.28
C GLU A 129 -30.29 -15.28 19.48
N LEU A 130 -30.99 -14.44 20.24
CA LEU A 130 -31.71 -14.83 21.46
C LEU A 130 -33.12 -15.36 21.16
N GLN A 131 -33.72 -16.02 22.15
CA GLN A 131 -35.15 -16.39 22.15
C GLN A 131 -35.87 -15.55 23.20
N PHE A 132 -37.04 -15.05 22.87
CA PHE A 132 -37.80 -14.09 23.68
C PHE A 132 -39.13 -14.67 24.15
N SER A 133 -39.59 -14.21 25.31
CA SER A 133 -40.98 -14.40 25.73
C SER A 133 -41.93 -13.63 24.80
N GLU A 134 -43.21 -14.00 24.73
CA GLU A 134 -44.17 -13.34 23.83
C GLU A 134 -44.28 -11.82 24.08
N THR A 135 -44.27 -11.42 25.36
CA THR A 135 -44.30 -10.01 25.77
C THR A 135 -43.02 -9.27 25.42
N GLU A 136 -41.84 -9.88 25.61
CA GLU A 136 -40.56 -9.28 25.24
C GLU A 136 -40.44 -9.17 23.72
N LEU A 137 -40.90 -10.18 22.98
CA LEU A 137 -40.88 -10.19 21.51
C LEU A 137 -41.71 -9.04 20.93
N GLN A 138 -42.91 -8.78 21.44
CA GLN A 138 -43.74 -7.65 21.01
C GLN A 138 -43.06 -6.30 21.26
N ALA A 139 -42.40 -6.13 22.42
CA ALA A 139 -41.67 -4.92 22.74
C ALA A 139 -40.46 -4.72 21.81
N VAL A 140 -39.68 -5.79 21.58
CA VAL A 140 -38.53 -5.77 20.66
C VAL A 140 -38.97 -5.49 19.21
N GLN A 141 -40.12 -6.00 18.78
CA GLN A 141 -40.71 -5.67 17.47
C GLN A 141 -41.06 -4.18 17.33
N GLY A 142 -41.62 -3.56 18.38
CA GLY A 142 -41.87 -2.12 18.39
C GLY A 142 -40.58 -1.29 18.31
N LEU A 143 -39.51 -1.76 18.97
CA LEU A 143 -38.19 -1.13 18.88
C LEU A 143 -37.56 -1.32 17.48
N GLN A 144 -37.79 -2.46 16.82
CA GLN A 144 -37.33 -2.69 15.44
C GLN A 144 -37.92 -1.66 14.47
N ASP A 145 -39.22 -1.39 14.56
CA ASP A 145 -39.89 -0.39 13.73
C ASP A 145 -39.37 1.03 14.01
N SER A 146 -39.14 1.33 15.29
CA SER A 146 -38.53 2.60 15.71
C SER A 146 -37.13 2.80 15.14
N LEU A 147 -36.33 1.73 15.07
CA LEU A 147 -34.98 1.77 14.48
C LEU A 147 -35.00 2.06 12.98
N VAL A 148 -35.91 1.46 12.22
CA VAL A 148 -36.07 1.78 10.79
C VAL A 148 -36.44 3.24 10.60
N THR A 149 -37.34 3.76 11.46
CA THR A 149 -37.71 5.18 11.46
C THR A 149 -36.51 6.07 11.74
N CYS A 150 -35.62 5.70 12.67
CA CYS A 150 -34.36 6.42 12.91
C CYS A 150 -33.44 6.40 11.67
N CYS A 151 -33.35 5.28 10.95
CA CYS A 151 -32.56 5.19 9.71
C CYS A 151 -33.12 6.07 8.58
N GLU A 152 -34.44 6.21 8.48
CA GLU A 152 -35.08 7.12 7.53
C GLU A 152 -34.84 8.60 7.90
N ARG A 153 -34.97 8.94 9.19
CA ARG A 153 -34.75 10.27 9.74
C ARG A 153 -33.31 10.75 9.54
N VAL A 154 -32.32 9.91 9.84
CA VAL A 154 -30.91 10.28 9.65
C VAL A 154 -30.59 10.55 8.19
N TRP A 155 -31.14 9.74 7.27
CA TRP A 155 -31.00 9.99 5.84
C TRP A 155 -31.61 11.32 5.45
N ALA A 156 -32.83 11.62 5.90
CA ALA A 156 -33.48 12.89 5.62
C ALA A 156 -32.66 14.10 6.11
N ALA A 157 -32.03 14.00 7.29
CA ALA A 157 -31.23 15.08 7.87
C ALA A 157 -29.93 15.37 7.09
N VAL A 158 -29.30 14.35 6.48
CA VAL A 158 -27.97 14.51 5.87
C VAL A 158 -27.93 14.34 4.35
N ARG A 159 -29.06 14.01 3.72
CA ARG A 159 -29.13 13.74 2.27
C ARG A 159 -28.61 14.91 1.44
N ASP A 160 -28.88 16.15 1.84
CA ASP A 160 -28.55 17.34 1.05
C ASP A 160 -27.02 17.57 1.01
N ILE A 161 -26.30 17.12 2.06
CA ILE A 161 -24.84 17.07 2.08
C ILE A 161 -24.32 15.95 1.16
N LEU A 162 -24.81 14.72 1.34
CA LEU A 162 -24.22 13.53 0.68
C LEU A 162 -24.63 13.36 -0.80
N CYS A 163 -25.70 14.02 -1.21
CA CYS A 163 -26.19 14.01 -2.60
C CYS A 163 -25.68 15.20 -3.42
N ASP A 164 -24.95 16.14 -2.80
CA ASP A 164 -24.32 17.23 -3.54
C ASP A 164 -23.34 16.69 -4.58
N ASP A 165 -23.20 17.43 -5.67
CA ASP A 165 -22.32 17.07 -6.77
C ASP A 165 -20.84 17.21 -6.42
N SER A 166 -20.48 17.81 -5.28
CA SER A 166 -19.13 17.95 -4.71
C SER A 166 -19.17 18.04 -3.17
N PRO A 167 -19.63 16.98 -2.48
CA PRO A 167 -19.85 16.98 -1.03
C PRO A 167 -18.56 17.20 -0.22
N GLU A 168 -17.38 16.94 -0.80
CA GLU A 168 -16.07 17.19 -0.19
C GLU A 168 -15.70 18.67 -0.05
N GLY A 169 -16.34 19.55 -0.83
CA GLY A 169 -16.12 21.00 -0.82
C GLY A 169 -17.39 21.82 -0.56
N HIS A 170 -18.50 21.16 -0.22
CA HIS A 170 -19.80 21.80 -0.03
C HIS A 170 -20.13 21.94 1.45
N LEU A 171 -20.12 23.18 1.95
CA LEU A 171 -20.72 23.55 3.22
C LEU A 171 -21.96 24.40 2.90
N PRO A 172 -23.17 23.97 3.30
CA PRO A 172 -24.36 24.81 3.15
C PRO A 172 -24.17 26.17 3.82
N GLN A 173 -24.68 27.24 3.20
CA GLN A 173 -24.54 28.62 3.71
C GLN A 173 -25.03 28.78 5.16
N GLU A 174 -26.04 28.03 5.56
CA GLU A 174 -26.59 28.02 6.93
C GLU A 174 -25.60 27.46 7.97
N LEU A 175 -24.58 26.71 7.53
CA LEU A 175 -23.56 26.08 8.37
C LEU A 175 -22.22 26.83 8.32
N GLU A 176 -22.04 27.78 7.39
CA GLU A 176 -20.82 28.60 7.29
C GLU A 176 -20.64 29.56 8.49
N GLU A 177 -21.73 29.92 9.17
CA GLU A 177 -21.74 30.85 10.31
C GLU A 177 -21.48 30.18 11.67
N VAL A 178 -21.30 28.85 11.71
CA VAL A 178 -21.08 28.09 12.96
C VAL A 178 -19.59 28.00 13.28
N ASP A 179 -19.15 28.66 14.36
CA ASP A 179 -17.77 28.62 14.83
C ASP A 179 -17.31 27.19 15.15
N GLY A 180 -16.17 26.77 14.58
CA GLY A 180 -15.56 25.46 14.82
C GLY A 180 -16.08 24.31 13.94
N LEU A 181 -16.95 24.62 12.96
CA LEU A 181 -17.48 23.65 12.01
C LEU A 181 -16.80 23.81 10.64
N ASP A 182 -16.12 22.77 10.15
CA ASP A 182 -15.60 22.75 8.78
C ASP A 182 -16.37 21.77 7.87
N THR A 183 -16.09 21.83 6.56
CA THR A 183 -16.69 20.92 5.57
C THR A 183 -16.40 19.45 5.89
N LYS A 184 -15.25 19.13 6.48
CA LYS A 184 -14.84 17.76 6.80
C LYS A 184 -15.64 17.21 7.97
N ASP A 185 -15.93 18.01 8.98
CA ASP A 185 -16.71 17.62 10.15
C ASP A 185 -18.15 17.27 9.77
N VAL A 186 -18.80 18.15 9.00
CA VAL A 186 -20.17 17.94 8.50
C VAL A 186 -20.23 16.71 7.59
N LEU A 187 -19.27 16.57 6.68
CA LEU A 187 -19.20 15.42 5.79
C LEU A 187 -18.97 14.12 6.56
N SER A 188 -18.02 14.13 7.51
CA SER A 188 -17.67 13.01 8.39
C SER A 188 -18.87 12.53 9.18
N TYR A 189 -19.57 13.45 9.86
CA TYR A 189 -20.82 13.16 10.55
C TYR A 189 -21.84 12.53 9.61
N SER A 190 -22.06 13.14 8.45
CA SER A 190 -23.09 12.75 7.49
C SER A 190 -22.85 11.34 6.94
N PHE A 191 -21.66 11.05 6.41
CA PHE A 191 -21.41 9.77 5.79
C PHE A 191 -21.27 8.64 6.81
N ARG A 192 -20.66 8.89 7.99
CA ARG A 192 -20.52 7.88 9.05
C ARG A 192 -21.89 7.49 9.62
N SER A 193 -22.79 8.46 9.80
CA SER A 193 -24.14 8.19 10.29
C SER A 193 -24.95 7.34 9.29
N VAL A 194 -24.88 7.63 8.00
CA VAL A 194 -25.53 6.81 6.96
C VAL A 194 -24.88 5.44 6.81
N HIS A 195 -23.54 5.37 6.94
CA HIS A 195 -22.79 4.11 6.93
C HIS A 195 -23.28 3.19 8.04
N GLU A 196 -23.29 3.65 9.29
CA GLU A 196 -23.70 2.82 10.44
C GLU A 196 -25.20 2.52 10.45
N ALA A 197 -26.05 3.47 10.05
CA ALA A 197 -27.47 3.21 9.86
C ALA A 197 -27.71 2.13 8.79
N SER A 198 -26.93 2.12 7.71
CA SER A 198 -27.01 1.09 6.66
C SER A 198 -26.52 -0.28 7.13
N ASN A 199 -25.48 -0.33 7.97
CA ASN A 199 -25.04 -1.55 8.64
C ASN A 199 -26.14 -2.11 9.55
N LEU A 200 -26.75 -1.24 10.37
CA LEU A 200 -27.88 -1.61 11.22
C LEU A 200 -29.04 -2.17 10.38
N MET A 201 -29.48 -1.46 9.35
CA MET A 201 -30.53 -1.93 8.43
C MET A 201 -30.23 -3.33 7.87
N ARG A 202 -28.98 -3.60 7.47
CA ARG A 202 -28.55 -4.92 6.99
C ARG A 202 -28.66 -5.99 8.09
N THR A 203 -28.30 -5.65 9.33
CA THR A 203 -28.45 -6.53 10.49
C THR A 203 -29.94 -6.80 10.81
N LEU A 204 -30.83 -5.81 10.62
CA LEU A 204 -32.28 -5.96 10.83
C LEU A 204 -32.94 -6.93 9.83
N ILE A 205 -32.46 -6.98 8.57
CA ILE A 205 -33.09 -7.79 7.50
C ILE A 205 -32.66 -9.25 7.48
N VAL A 206 -31.40 -9.55 7.82
CA VAL A 206 -30.82 -10.92 7.74
C VAL A 206 -31.65 -11.98 8.49
N PRO A 207 -32.23 -11.69 9.67
CA PRO A 207 -33.07 -12.64 10.42
C PRO A 207 -34.37 -13.07 9.73
N ILE A 208 -34.74 -12.53 8.56
CA ILE A 208 -35.94 -12.99 7.80
C ILE A 208 -35.93 -14.51 7.54
N LYS A 209 -34.74 -15.13 7.44
CA LYS A 209 -34.57 -16.59 7.32
C LYS A 209 -35.07 -17.38 8.53
N GLN A 210 -35.27 -16.72 9.68
CA GLN A 210 -35.67 -17.33 10.94
C GLN A 210 -37.19 -17.30 11.16
N ARG A 211 -37.99 -16.81 10.19
CA ARG A 211 -39.45 -16.66 10.29
C ARG A 211 -40.21 -17.89 10.80
N SER A 212 -39.72 -19.10 10.53
CA SER A 212 -40.33 -20.35 10.97
C SER A 212 -39.94 -20.79 12.39
N ARG A 213 -39.14 -20.02 13.13
CA ARG A 213 -38.65 -20.35 14.47
C ARG A 213 -39.41 -19.58 15.53
N GLU A 214 -40.05 -20.29 16.45
CA GLU A 214 -40.79 -19.70 17.57
C GLU A 214 -39.86 -18.92 18.52
N GLY A 215 -40.35 -17.79 19.03
CA GLY A 215 -39.62 -16.92 19.96
C GLY A 215 -38.44 -16.14 19.36
N LYS A 216 -38.26 -16.14 18.03
CA LYS A 216 -37.18 -15.39 17.33
C LYS A 216 -37.70 -14.10 16.73
N ILE A 217 -36.89 -13.04 16.78
CA ILE A 217 -37.16 -11.79 16.06
C ILE A 217 -36.86 -11.96 14.57
N PHE A 218 -37.75 -11.46 13.72
CA PHE A 218 -37.55 -11.31 12.28
C PHE A 218 -38.29 -10.06 11.79
N PRO A 219 -37.83 -9.40 10.71
CA PRO A 219 -38.48 -8.18 10.22
C PRO A 219 -39.89 -8.48 9.71
N SER A 220 -40.83 -7.58 10.01
CA SER A 220 -42.15 -7.56 9.36
C SER A 220 -42.00 -7.25 7.87
N ARG A 221 -43.04 -7.51 7.08
CA ARG A 221 -43.05 -7.16 5.64
C ARG A 221 -42.83 -5.67 5.42
N GLU A 222 -43.51 -4.84 6.21
CA GLU A 222 -43.40 -3.39 6.15
C GLU A 222 -41.97 -2.90 6.48
N VAL A 223 -41.37 -3.42 7.55
CA VAL A 223 -39.98 -3.13 7.93
C VAL A 223 -39.01 -3.49 6.79
N TYR A 224 -39.20 -4.66 6.18
CA TYR A 224 -38.36 -5.12 5.08
C TYR A 224 -38.48 -4.22 3.83
N GLU A 225 -39.71 -3.86 3.45
CA GLU A 225 -40.00 -2.99 2.31
C GLU A 225 -39.42 -1.59 2.51
N ARG A 226 -39.57 -1.00 3.70
CA ARG A 226 -39.00 0.31 4.06
C ARG A 226 -37.48 0.32 3.95
N ILE A 227 -36.79 -0.68 4.50
CA ILE A 227 -35.32 -0.79 4.42
C ILE A 227 -34.84 -0.91 2.96
N GLY A 228 -35.48 -1.79 2.17
CA GLY A 228 -35.11 -2.00 0.77
C GLY A 228 -35.33 -0.75 -0.08
N ASN A 229 -36.46 -0.06 0.11
CA ASN A 229 -36.80 1.16 -0.63
C ASN A 229 -35.93 2.35 -0.22
N LEU A 230 -35.58 2.47 1.07
CA LEU A 230 -34.63 3.48 1.53
C LEU A 230 -33.24 3.25 0.92
N SER A 231 -32.74 2.01 0.95
CA SER A 231 -31.43 1.67 0.37
C SER A 231 -31.40 1.92 -1.15
N PHE A 232 -32.49 1.60 -1.85
CA PHE A 232 -32.66 1.91 -3.28
C PHE A 232 -32.62 3.43 -3.54
N THR A 233 -33.39 4.20 -2.75
CA THR A 233 -33.45 5.67 -2.86
C THR A 233 -32.08 6.30 -2.61
N GLN A 234 -31.37 5.82 -1.58
CA GLN A 234 -30.01 6.26 -1.27
C GLN A 234 -29.07 6.00 -2.45
N LEU A 235 -29.05 4.81 -3.04
CA LEU A 235 -28.21 4.53 -4.21
C LEU A 235 -28.51 5.42 -5.40
N ALA A 236 -29.77 5.79 -5.63
CA ALA A 236 -30.16 6.64 -6.73
C ALA A 236 -29.59 8.08 -6.60
N SER A 237 -29.47 8.61 -5.39
CA SER A 237 -29.12 10.03 -5.16
C SER A 237 -27.75 10.28 -4.54
N LEU A 238 -27.14 9.29 -3.87
CA LEU A 238 -25.90 9.45 -3.12
C LEU A 238 -24.68 9.68 -4.03
N ARG A 239 -23.76 10.54 -3.60
CA ARG A 239 -22.54 10.93 -4.35
C ARG A 239 -21.24 10.72 -3.57
N HIS A 240 -21.31 10.56 -2.25
CA HIS A 240 -20.15 10.34 -1.39
C HIS A 240 -19.68 8.87 -1.37
N ARG A 241 -18.41 8.62 -1.74
CA ARG A 241 -17.87 7.25 -1.89
C ARG A 241 -17.93 6.42 -0.60
N GLY A 242 -17.71 7.03 0.57
CA GLY A 242 -17.65 6.31 1.85
C GLY A 242 -18.99 5.70 2.31
N ALA A 243 -20.12 6.37 2.02
CA ALA A 243 -21.45 5.84 2.34
C ALA A 243 -21.96 4.90 1.24
N PHE A 244 -21.55 5.15 -0.01
CA PHE A 244 -21.98 4.40 -1.19
C PHE A 244 -21.79 2.88 -1.07
N ALA A 245 -20.59 2.44 -0.68
CA ALA A 245 -20.26 1.01 -0.62
C ALA A 245 -21.15 0.24 0.36
N THR A 246 -21.43 0.83 1.52
CA THR A 246 -22.24 0.19 2.57
C THR A 246 -23.71 0.13 2.18
N VAL A 247 -24.26 1.21 1.62
CA VAL A 247 -25.64 1.21 1.10
C VAL A 247 -25.78 0.16 -0.02
N ALA A 248 -24.80 0.05 -0.92
CA ALA A 248 -24.80 -0.96 -1.98
C ALA A 248 -24.84 -2.39 -1.43
N MET A 249 -24.04 -2.68 -0.39
CA MET A 249 -24.07 -3.98 0.31
C MET A 249 -25.40 -4.25 1.02
N THR A 250 -26.00 -3.24 1.64
CA THR A 250 -27.31 -3.35 2.30
C THR A 250 -28.41 -3.63 1.29
N PHE A 251 -28.47 -2.90 0.18
CA PHE A 251 -29.42 -3.15 -0.90
C PHE A 251 -29.23 -4.52 -1.56
N SER A 252 -27.98 -4.93 -1.80
CA SER A 252 -27.67 -6.27 -2.33
C SER A 252 -28.16 -7.37 -1.38
N THR A 253 -27.97 -7.20 -0.07
CA THR A 253 -28.53 -8.13 0.94
C THR A 253 -30.07 -8.16 0.86
N CYS A 254 -30.74 -7.00 0.71
CA CYS A 254 -32.19 -6.94 0.53
C CYS A 254 -32.65 -7.73 -0.71
N CYS A 255 -31.93 -7.61 -1.83
CA CYS A 255 -32.24 -8.38 -3.05
C CYS A 255 -32.05 -9.88 -2.83
N GLN A 256 -30.97 -10.31 -2.17
CA GLN A 256 -30.69 -11.73 -1.89
C GLN A 256 -31.70 -12.38 -0.94
N GLN A 257 -32.21 -11.62 0.02
CA GLN A 257 -33.11 -12.12 1.05
C GLN A 257 -34.60 -12.05 0.67
N VAL A 258 -34.96 -11.37 -0.43
CA VAL A 258 -36.36 -11.15 -0.84
C VAL A 258 -37.16 -12.44 -0.98
N LYS A 259 -36.50 -13.53 -1.42
CA LYS A 259 -37.09 -14.87 -1.56
C LYS A 259 -37.70 -15.44 -0.28
N HIS A 260 -37.29 -14.97 0.90
CA HIS A 260 -37.82 -15.40 2.20
C HIS A 260 -39.06 -14.61 2.62
N LEU A 261 -39.30 -13.46 2.00
CA LEU A 261 -40.51 -12.65 2.20
C LEU A 261 -41.72 -13.32 1.53
N ASP A 262 -41.52 -13.82 0.31
CA ASP A 262 -42.56 -14.34 -0.58
C ASP A 262 -43.04 -15.78 -0.25
N GLN A 263 -42.48 -16.43 0.78
CA GLN A 263 -42.79 -17.83 1.15
C GLN A 263 -44.00 -18.00 2.10
N GLY A 264 -44.87 -17.00 2.29
CA GLY A 264 -45.94 -17.01 3.32
C GLY A 264 -47.39 -17.28 2.86
N ASP A 265 -47.96 -18.38 3.35
CA ASP A 265 -49.36 -18.85 3.62
C ASP A 265 -50.59 -18.44 2.79
N THR A 266 -50.57 -17.43 1.94
CA THR A 266 -51.66 -17.16 1.00
C THR A 266 -51.04 -17.02 -0.37
N GLY A 267 -51.33 -17.95 -1.29
CA GLY A 267 -50.86 -17.92 -2.69
C GLY A 267 -51.38 -16.73 -3.51
N ALA A 268 -51.39 -15.53 -2.93
CA ALA A 268 -51.65 -14.26 -3.58
C ALA A 268 -50.30 -13.64 -3.96
N GLU A 269 -50.13 -13.38 -5.25
CA GLU A 269 -49.00 -12.67 -5.85
C GLU A 269 -48.94 -11.24 -5.30
N GLY A 270 -48.10 -11.01 -4.28
CA GLY A 270 -47.65 -9.66 -3.96
C GLY A 270 -46.77 -9.13 -5.10
N PRO A 271 -46.69 -7.81 -5.33
CA PRO A 271 -45.75 -7.27 -6.32
C PRO A 271 -44.34 -7.73 -5.95
N TYR A 272 -43.66 -8.38 -6.88
CA TYR A 272 -42.29 -8.84 -6.69
C TYR A 272 -41.41 -7.61 -6.43
N LEU A 273 -41.04 -7.33 -5.17
CA LEU A 273 -40.22 -6.17 -4.80
C LEU A 273 -38.93 -6.08 -5.64
N LEU A 274 -38.37 -7.25 -5.97
CA LEU A 274 -37.23 -7.36 -6.86
C LEU A 274 -37.51 -6.82 -8.28
N GLU A 275 -38.69 -7.11 -8.84
CA GLU A 275 -39.11 -6.53 -10.13
C GLU A 275 -39.36 -5.03 -10.01
N THR A 276 -39.89 -4.57 -8.88
CA THR A 276 -40.07 -3.13 -8.62
C THR A 276 -38.72 -2.41 -8.62
N TRP A 277 -37.72 -2.94 -7.92
CA TRP A 277 -36.38 -2.35 -7.91
C TRP A 277 -35.65 -2.50 -9.25
N TYR A 278 -35.87 -3.59 -9.98
CA TYR A 278 -35.36 -3.74 -11.35
C TYR A 278 -35.93 -2.67 -12.28
N ASN A 279 -37.26 -2.50 -12.31
CA ASN A 279 -37.92 -1.50 -13.12
C ASN A 279 -37.49 -0.08 -12.71
N GLY A 280 -37.40 0.20 -11.41
CA GLY A 280 -36.86 1.48 -10.92
C GLY A 280 -35.41 1.72 -11.33
N THR A 281 -34.58 0.67 -11.42
CA THR A 281 -33.21 0.78 -11.92
C THR A 281 -33.19 1.10 -13.42
N LEU A 282 -34.10 0.52 -14.21
CA LEU A 282 -34.27 0.86 -15.62
C LEU A 282 -34.76 2.31 -15.79
N ASP A 283 -35.71 2.76 -14.97
CA ASP A 283 -36.18 4.14 -14.98
C ASP A 283 -35.03 5.11 -14.68
N ALA A 284 -34.17 4.78 -13.72
CA ALA A 284 -32.97 5.56 -13.41
C ALA A 284 -31.98 5.63 -14.58
N ILE A 285 -31.82 4.55 -15.36
CA ILE A 285 -30.99 4.55 -16.59
C ILE A 285 -31.50 5.58 -17.60
N TYR A 286 -32.81 5.76 -17.72
CA TYR A 286 -33.38 6.71 -18.69
C TYR A 286 -33.51 8.13 -18.14
N ALA A 287 -33.66 8.30 -16.83
CA ALA A 287 -33.94 9.59 -16.20
C ALA A 287 -32.69 10.35 -15.71
N GLN A 288 -31.60 9.65 -15.39
CA GLN A 288 -30.44 10.27 -14.75
C GLN A 288 -29.38 10.79 -15.74
N VAL A 289 -28.73 11.88 -15.34
CA VAL A 289 -27.58 12.47 -16.03
C VAL A 289 -26.40 11.50 -16.00
N SER A 290 -25.79 11.25 -17.15
CA SER A 290 -24.72 10.31 -17.46
C SER A 290 -23.31 10.81 -17.12
N THR A 291 -23.17 11.63 -16.08
CA THR A 291 -21.84 11.98 -15.55
C THR A 291 -21.36 10.87 -14.62
N THR A 292 -20.06 10.59 -14.62
CA THR A 292 -19.45 9.50 -13.83
C THR A 292 -19.77 9.56 -12.34
N ARG A 293 -19.98 10.76 -11.78
CA ARG A 293 -20.38 10.95 -10.38
C ARG A 293 -21.86 10.65 -10.12
N ARG A 294 -22.74 10.97 -11.07
CA ARG A 294 -24.20 10.79 -10.93
C ARG A 294 -24.67 9.38 -11.32
N SER A 295 -23.91 8.67 -12.16
CA SER A 295 -24.14 7.27 -12.55
C SER A 295 -23.66 6.22 -11.55
N ALA A 296 -23.05 6.60 -10.41
CA ALA A 296 -22.37 5.65 -9.54
C ALA A 296 -23.30 4.55 -8.98
N GLY A 297 -24.55 4.89 -8.64
CA GLY A 297 -25.54 3.99 -8.03
C GLY A 297 -26.14 2.92 -8.92
N ILE A 298 -26.42 3.25 -10.17
CA ILE A 298 -27.17 2.39 -11.10
C ILE A 298 -26.49 1.02 -11.29
N PRO A 299 -25.17 0.93 -11.51
CA PRO A 299 -24.49 -0.35 -11.59
C PRO A 299 -24.60 -1.20 -10.32
N SER A 300 -24.52 -0.59 -9.13
CA SER A 300 -24.70 -1.29 -7.85
C SER A 300 -26.13 -1.76 -7.62
N MET A 301 -27.13 -0.96 -8.02
CA MET A 301 -28.53 -1.39 -8.00
C MET A 301 -28.75 -2.60 -8.92
N MET A 302 -28.23 -2.56 -10.15
CA MET A 302 -28.39 -3.65 -11.11
C MET A 302 -27.69 -4.94 -10.68
N THR A 303 -26.45 -4.84 -10.20
CA THR A 303 -25.72 -5.99 -9.65
C THR A 303 -26.36 -6.53 -8.36
N GLY A 304 -26.94 -5.65 -7.54
CA GLY A 304 -27.76 -6.02 -6.38
C GLY A 304 -28.97 -6.86 -6.78
N VAL A 305 -29.75 -6.43 -7.78
CA VAL A 305 -30.88 -7.21 -8.31
C VAL A 305 -30.43 -8.58 -8.82
N LEU A 306 -29.35 -8.63 -9.61
CA LEU A 306 -28.79 -9.88 -10.12
C LEU A 306 -28.28 -10.82 -9.03
N SER A 307 -27.82 -10.29 -7.89
CA SER A 307 -27.34 -11.08 -6.76
C SER A 307 -28.42 -11.96 -6.13
N ALA A 308 -29.71 -11.64 -6.34
CA ALA A 308 -30.83 -12.46 -5.90
C ALA A 308 -30.91 -13.83 -6.61
N ASN A 309 -30.31 -13.95 -7.81
CA ASN A 309 -30.38 -15.13 -8.68
C ASN A 309 -31.82 -15.66 -8.83
N ALA A 310 -32.76 -14.72 -9.02
CA ALA A 310 -34.17 -15.01 -9.18
C ALA A 310 -34.49 -15.47 -10.61
N ALA A 311 -35.69 -16.05 -10.79
CA ALA A 311 -36.20 -16.39 -12.11
C ALA A 311 -36.64 -15.13 -12.89
N ASN A 312 -37.21 -14.13 -12.19
CA ASN A 312 -37.64 -12.86 -12.75
C ASN A 312 -37.15 -11.69 -11.86
N PRO A 313 -36.44 -10.69 -12.42
CA PRO A 313 -35.81 -10.74 -13.74
C PRO A 313 -34.66 -11.78 -13.75
N SER A 314 -34.58 -12.57 -14.82
CA SER A 314 -33.49 -13.54 -15.00
C SER A 314 -32.18 -12.84 -15.37
N PHE A 315 -31.04 -13.47 -15.09
CA PHE A 315 -29.73 -12.94 -15.48
C PHE A 315 -29.66 -12.66 -17.00
N GLU A 316 -30.19 -13.57 -17.81
CA GLU A 316 -30.24 -13.45 -19.26
C GLU A 316 -31.15 -12.30 -19.71
N GLN A 317 -32.30 -12.09 -19.07
CA GLN A 317 -33.20 -10.96 -19.36
C GLN A 317 -32.52 -9.62 -19.09
N VAL A 318 -31.86 -9.49 -17.95
CA VAL A 318 -31.13 -8.27 -17.57
C VAL A 318 -29.99 -8.00 -18.55
N MET A 319 -29.17 -9.01 -18.85
CA MET A 319 -28.06 -8.86 -19.80
C MET A 319 -28.56 -8.47 -21.19
N ALA A 320 -29.60 -9.12 -21.70
CA ALA A 320 -30.20 -8.79 -22.99
C ALA A 320 -30.69 -7.34 -23.01
N LYS A 321 -31.37 -6.89 -21.95
CA LYS A 321 -31.90 -5.52 -21.88
C LYS A 321 -30.79 -4.47 -21.80
N LEU A 322 -29.74 -4.71 -21.01
CA LEU A 322 -28.59 -3.80 -20.93
C LEU A 322 -27.84 -3.70 -22.27
N MET A 323 -27.63 -4.83 -22.95
CA MET A 323 -27.01 -4.83 -24.28
C MET A 323 -27.90 -4.14 -25.32
N GLU A 324 -29.22 -4.33 -25.26
CA GLU A 324 -30.18 -3.61 -26.10
C GLU A 324 -30.02 -2.10 -25.90
N ILE A 325 -30.05 -1.61 -24.65
CA ILE A 325 -29.90 -0.18 -24.33
C ILE A 325 -28.55 0.36 -24.84
N ALA A 326 -27.45 -0.33 -24.54
CA ALA A 326 -26.11 0.09 -24.93
C ALA A 326 -25.91 0.12 -26.46
N SER A 327 -26.68 -0.68 -27.22
CA SER A 327 -26.59 -0.76 -28.68
C SER A 327 -27.39 0.32 -29.43
N GLN A 328 -28.23 1.11 -28.74
CA GLN A 328 -29.07 2.13 -29.37
C GLN A 328 -28.23 3.30 -29.89
N GLU A 329 -28.49 3.72 -31.14
CA GLU A 329 -27.90 4.93 -31.72
C GLU A 329 -28.30 6.16 -30.90
N ALA A 330 -27.32 6.96 -30.48
CA ALA A 330 -27.57 8.20 -29.76
C ALA A 330 -28.22 9.24 -30.68
N ARG A 331 -29.27 9.93 -30.22
CA ARG A 331 -30.02 10.87 -31.05
C ARG A 331 -29.35 12.24 -31.03
N ALA A 332 -29.33 12.94 -32.16
CA ALA A 332 -28.74 14.29 -32.30
C ALA A 332 -29.38 15.40 -31.42
N ALA A 333 -30.44 15.09 -30.65
CA ALA A 333 -31.01 15.98 -29.63
C ALA A 333 -30.33 15.85 -28.25
N GLU A 334 -29.45 14.85 -28.06
CA GLU A 334 -28.69 14.53 -26.83
C GLU A 334 -27.29 15.19 -26.84
N THR A 335 -27.12 16.27 -27.60
CA THR A 335 -25.83 16.90 -27.96
C THR A 335 -25.08 17.60 -26.83
N ASP A 336 -25.67 17.77 -25.64
CA ASP A 336 -24.92 18.23 -24.46
C ASP A 336 -24.19 17.06 -23.76
N GLY A 337 -24.39 15.82 -24.23
CA GLY A 337 -23.75 14.61 -23.70
C GLY A 337 -24.20 14.22 -22.28
N SER A 338 -25.25 14.87 -21.76
CA SER A 338 -25.59 14.80 -20.33
C SER A 338 -26.58 13.69 -19.99
N ASN A 339 -27.45 13.23 -20.90
CA ASN A 339 -28.44 12.18 -20.64
C ASN A 339 -28.37 11.06 -21.68
N LEU A 340 -27.47 10.10 -21.48
CA LEU A 340 -27.21 8.97 -22.37
C LEU A 340 -27.47 7.62 -21.66
N PRO A 341 -28.61 6.96 -21.89
CA PRO A 341 -28.90 5.66 -21.26
C PRO A 341 -27.85 4.59 -21.62
N GLN A 342 -27.20 4.71 -22.77
CA GLN A 342 -26.10 3.85 -23.20
C GLN A 342 -24.94 3.88 -22.20
N VAL A 343 -24.57 5.06 -21.69
CA VAL A 343 -23.46 5.22 -20.72
C VAL A 343 -23.74 4.44 -19.43
N HIS A 344 -24.97 4.52 -18.93
CA HIS A 344 -25.37 3.78 -17.74
C HIS A 344 -25.38 2.27 -18.00
N ALA A 345 -25.89 1.84 -19.15
CA ALA A 345 -25.88 0.43 -19.54
C ALA A 345 -24.47 -0.15 -19.67
N TYR A 346 -23.54 0.57 -20.31
CA TYR A 346 -22.11 0.18 -20.37
C TYR A 346 -21.50 0.05 -18.96
N ASN A 347 -21.80 0.97 -18.06
CA ASN A 347 -21.32 0.92 -16.68
C ASN A 347 -21.92 -0.26 -15.88
N CYS A 348 -23.20 -0.59 -16.07
CA CYS A 348 -23.81 -1.79 -15.50
C CYS A 348 -23.12 -3.05 -16.01
N LEU A 349 -22.93 -3.20 -17.32
CA LEU A 349 -22.22 -4.35 -17.91
C LEU A 349 -20.81 -4.48 -17.33
N LYS A 350 -20.08 -3.36 -17.25
CA LYS A 350 -18.73 -3.31 -16.67
C LYS A 350 -18.71 -3.83 -15.22
N GLU A 351 -19.61 -3.36 -14.35
CA GLU A 351 -19.67 -3.82 -12.95
C GLU A 351 -20.12 -5.28 -12.84
N ILE A 352 -20.99 -5.77 -13.73
CA ILE A 352 -21.38 -7.19 -13.77
C ILE A 352 -20.17 -8.09 -14.01
N PHE A 353 -19.29 -7.74 -14.95
CA PHE A 353 -18.07 -8.51 -15.23
C PHE A 353 -16.99 -8.36 -14.14
N LYS A 354 -17.00 -7.25 -13.39
CA LYS A 354 -16.07 -7.04 -12.26
C LYS A 354 -16.52 -7.69 -10.96
N SER A 355 -17.81 -8.01 -10.82
CA SER A 355 -18.36 -8.56 -9.58
C SER A 355 -17.82 -9.97 -9.29
N SER A 356 -16.99 -10.07 -8.24
CA SER A 356 -16.49 -11.36 -7.73
C SER A 356 -17.62 -12.26 -7.23
N TYR A 357 -18.67 -11.67 -6.63
CA TYR A 357 -19.85 -12.39 -6.17
C TYR A 357 -20.65 -13.00 -7.32
N LEU A 358 -20.95 -12.24 -8.38
CA LEU A 358 -21.68 -12.80 -9.54
C LEU A 358 -20.86 -13.87 -10.27
N THR A 359 -19.53 -13.71 -10.30
CA THR A 359 -18.61 -14.72 -10.84
C THR A 359 -18.67 -16.02 -10.03
N SER A 360 -18.67 -15.95 -8.69
CA SER A 360 -18.73 -17.14 -7.83
C SER A 360 -20.10 -17.86 -7.89
N MET A 361 -21.17 -17.17 -8.29
CA MET A 361 -22.51 -17.74 -8.52
C MET A 361 -22.68 -18.50 -9.85
N GLY A 362 -21.58 -19.03 -10.41
CA GLY A 362 -21.60 -19.85 -11.63
C GLY A 362 -21.23 -19.12 -12.91
N ASN A 363 -20.55 -17.96 -12.81
CA ASN A 363 -19.96 -17.20 -13.91
C ASN A 363 -20.87 -17.00 -15.13
N LYS A 364 -22.16 -16.69 -14.89
CA LYS A 364 -23.16 -16.56 -15.97
C LYS A 364 -22.83 -15.47 -17.00
N SER A 365 -22.05 -14.45 -16.60
CA SER A 365 -21.56 -13.37 -17.46
C SER A 365 -20.65 -13.85 -18.59
N GLU A 366 -19.90 -14.94 -18.40
CA GLU A 366 -18.97 -15.50 -19.40
C GLU A 366 -19.66 -15.84 -20.73
N LYS A 367 -20.92 -16.30 -20.69
CA LYS A 367 -21.73 -16.59 -21.88
C LYS A 367 -21.94 -15.37 -22.78
N PHE A 368 -21.89 -14.17 -22.21
CA PHE A 368 -22.11 -12.90 -22.89
C PHE A 368 -20.81 -12.18 -23.25
N LEU A 369 -19.65 -12.69 -22.84
CA LEU A 369 -18.34 -12.05 -23.04
C LEU A 369 -18.11 -11.65 -24.50
N THR A 370 -18.41 -12.56 -25.43
CA THR A 370 -18.23 -12.32 -26.86
C THR A 370 -19.11 -11.19 -27.39
N GLN A 371 -20.39 -11.15 -26.99
CA GLN A 371 -21.33 -10.09 -27.40
C GLN A 371 -20.95 -8.75 -26.78
N CYS A 372 -20.52 -8.74 -25.51
CA CYS A 372 -20.06 -7.54 -24.83
C CYS A 372 -18.75 -6.98 -25.41
N LEU A 373 -17.84 -7.84 -25.90
CA LEU A 373 -16.63 -7.40 -26.62
C LEU A 373 -16.98 -6.70 -27.93
N GLU A 374 -17.93 -7.23 -28.70
CA GLU A 374 -18.43 -6.60 -29.92
C GLU A 374 -19.14 -5.27 -29.62
N LEU A 375 -19.97 -5.25 -28.58
CA LEU A 375 -20.66 -4.04 -28.11
C LEU A 375 -19.67 -2.96 -27.67
N ALA A 376 -18.63 -3.31 -26.94
CA ALA A 376 -17.57 -2.39 -26.52
C ALA A 376 -16.79 -1.84 -27.72
N ALA A 377 -16.45 -2.71 -28.67
CA ALA A 377 -15.76 -2.32 -29.91
C ALA A 377 -16.61 -1.40 -30.80
N ASN A 378 -17.93 -1.58 -30.82
CA ASN A 378 -18.83 -0.67 -31.52
C ASN A 378 -18.97 0.68 -30.79
N GLY A 379 -18.99 0.67 -29.45
CA GLY A 379 -19.00 1.90 -28.65
C GLY A 379 -17.79 2.81 -28.91
N LEU A 380 -16.62 2.23 -29.14
CA LEU A 380 -15.39 2.97 -29.53
C LEU A 380 -15.52 3.72 -30.86
N LYS A 381 -16.48 3.36 -31.72
CA LYS A 381 -16.73 4.01 -33.01
C LYS A 381 -17.72 5.18 -32.93
N SER A 382 -18.31 5.42 -31.75
CA SER A 382 -19.31 6.47 -31.57
C SER A 382 -18.70 7.87 -31.78
N GLU A 383 -19.48 8.79 -32.36
CA GLU A 383 -19.10 10.21 -32.44
C GLU A 383 -19.19 10.92 -31.07
N LEU A 384 -19.95 10.36 -30.13
CA LEU A 384 -20.07 10.87 -28.77
C LEU A 384 -18.93 10.37 -27.88
N TRP A 385 -18.20 11.32 -27.28
CA TRP A 385 -17.07 11.02 -26.40
C TRP A 385 -17.44 10.14 -25.20
N ALA A 386 -18.59 10.39 -24.57
CA ALA A 386 -19.03 9.63 -23.39
C ALA A 386 -19.25 8.13 -23.69
N ILE A 387 -19.80 7.81 -24.86
CA ILE A 387 -20.01 6.42 -25.31
C ILE A 387 -18.66 5.77 -25.67
N ARG A 388 -17.76 6.49 -26.35
CA ARG A 388 -16.40 5.99 -26.62
C ARG A 388 -15.67 5.64 -25.33
N ASN A 389 -15.70 6.52 -24.33
CA ASN A 389 -15.06 6.31 -23.04
C ASN A 389 -15.63 5.07 -22.31
N CYS A 390 -16.95 4.95 -22.24
CA CYS A 390 -17.58 3.79 -21.58
C CYS A 390 -17.31 2.48 -22.33
N GLY A 391 -17.27 2.51 -23.67
CA GLY A 391 -16.84 1.38 -24.50
C GLY A 391 -15.40 0.96 -24.20
N LEU A 392 -14.47 1.91 -24.05
CA LEU A 392 -13.08 1.65 -23.68
C LEU A 392 -12.97 1.00 -22.28
N ILE A 393 -13.68 1.55 -21.29
CA ILE A 393 -13.67 1.05 -19.91
C ILE A 393 -14.26 -0.35 -19.82
N LEU A 394 -15.38 -0.61 -20.53
CA LEU A 394 -15.96 -1.95 -20.62
C LEU A 394 -14.96 -2.90 -21.26
N LEU A 395 -14.37 -2.54 -22.41
CA LEU A 395 -13.40 -3.37 -23.11
C LEU A 395 -12.21 -3.73 -22.23
N ARG A 396 -11.64 -2.77 -21.49
CA ARG A 396 -10.57 -3.03 -20.52
C ARG A 396 -10.99 -4.03 -19.45
N SER A 397 -12.20 -3.89 -18.90
CA SER A 397 -12.71 -4.80 -17.88
C SER A 397 -12.91 -6.22 -18.43
N LEU A 398 -13.40 -6.36 -19.67
CA LEU A 398 -13.52 -7.66 -20.36
C LEU A 398 -12.15 -8.29 -20.67
N ILE A 399 -11.15 -7.47 -21.01
CA ILE A 399 -9.76 -7.90 -21.21
C ILE A 399 -9.17 -8.44 -19.90
N ASP A 400 -9.39 -7.76 -18.78
CA ASP A 400 -8.94 -8.24 -17.47
C ASP A 400 -9.57 -9.59 -17.11
N CYS A 401 -10.84 -9.82 -17.49
CA CYS A 401 -11.48 -11.14 -17.37
C CYS A 401 -10.83 -12.22 -18.25
N LEU A 402 -10.34 -11.88 -19.45
CA LEU A 402 -9.68 -12.83 -20.37
C LEU A 402 -8.28 -13.24 -19.88
N PHE A 403 -7.55 -12.31 -19.26
CA PHE A 403 -6.17 -12.50 -18.82
C PHE A 403 -6.00 -12.91 -17.36
N GLY A 404 -7.04 -12.73 -16.54
CA GLY A 404 -7.01 -12.88 -15.09
C GLY A 404 -6.56 -11.59 -14.38
N SER A 405 -7.04 -11.40 -13.14
CA SER A 405 -6.85 -10.18 -12.34
C SER A 405 -5.47 -9.99 -11.71
N HIS A 406 -4.50 -10.89 -11.99
CA HIS A 406 -3.19 -10.92 -11.31
C HIS A 406 -2.02 -11.11 -12.30
N GLN A 407 -1.86 -10.19 -13.25
CA GLN A 407 -0.62 -10.12 -14.04
C GLN A 407 0.32 -9.08 -13.43
N SER A 408 1.58 -9.46 -13.15
CA SER A 408 2.59 -8.50 -12.71
C SER A 408 2.92 -7.50 -13.81
N LYS A 409 3.30 -6.27 -13.43
CA LYS A 409 3.67 -5.20 -14.37
C LYS A 409 4.77 -5.66 -15.34
N ALA A 410 5.81 -6.34 -14.83
CA ALA A 410 6.88 -6.91 -15.64
C ALA A 410 6.35 -7.91 -16.70
N THR A 411 5.39 -8.77 -16.33
CA THR A 411 4.78 -9.74 -17.24
C THR A 411 3.90 -9.08 -18.31
N MET A 412 3.29 -7.94 -17.98
CA MET A 412 2.53 -7.14 -18.93
C MET A 412 3.45 -6.37 -19.88
N GLU A 413 4.57 -5.83 -19.40
CA GLU A 413 5.53 -5.05 -20.21
C GLU A 413 6.31 -5.95 -21.18
N ALA A 414 6.76 -7.14 -20.75
CA ALA A 414 7.51 -8.09 -21.57
C ALA A 414 6.74 -8.64 -22.79
N GLY A 415 5.40 -8.61 -22.75
CA GLY A 415 4.55 -9.10 -23.86
C GLY A 415 4.58 -10.63 -24.05
N TRP A 416 4.07 -11.08 -25.20
CA TRP A 416 4.01 -12.50 -25.56
C TRP A 416 5.41 -13.10 -25.82
N ASP A 417 5.63 -14.37 -25.48
CA ASP A 417 6.94 -15.05 -25.53
C ASP A 417 7.11 -15.98 -26.75
N GLY A 418 6.14 -15.98 -27.68
CA GLY A 418 6.19 -16.82 -28.87
C GLY A 418 5.74 -18.27 -28.67
N LYS A 419 5.36 -18.66 -27.44
CA LYS A 419 4.93 -20.03 -27.12
C LYS A 419 3.42 -20.21 -27.34
N ALA A 420 2.65 -20.38 -26.26
CA ALA A 420 1.21 -20.52 -26.34
C ALA A 420 0.54 -19.15 -26.24
N ASN A 421 -0.50 -18.92 -27.04
CA ASN A 421 -1.32 -17.73 -26.88
C ASN A 421 -1.98 -17.73 -25.50
N ARG A 422 -1.88 -16.63 -24.76
CA ARG A 422 -2.48 -16.50 -23.41
C ARG A 422 -4.00 -16.45 -23.45
N ILE A 423 -4.57 -16.04 -24.59
CA ILE A 423 -6.01 -16.11 -24.85
C ILE A 423 -6.30 -17.34 -25.72
N PRO A 424 -7.17 -18.25 -25.28
CA PRO A 424 -7.61 -19.38 -26.09
C PRO A 424 -8.63 -18.90 -27.14
N TYR A 425 -8.16 -18.34 -28.26
CA TYR A 425 -9.02 -17.75 -29.30
C TYR A 425 -10.10 -18.69 -29.84
N HIS A 426 -9.91 -20.01 -29.77
CA HIS A 426 -10.93 -20.99 -30.15
C HIS A 426 -12.20 -20.92 -29.29
N ARG A 427 -12.11 -20.46 -28.03
CA ARG A 427 -13.27 -20.21 -27.16
C ARG A 427 -14.02 -18.92 -27.53
N TYR A 428 -13.37 -18.02 -28.27
CA TYR A 428 -13.86 -16.68 -28.60
C TYR A 428 -13.75 -16.41 -30.11
N PRO A 429 -14.51 -17.12 -30.96
CA PRO A 429 -14.28 -17.13 -32.41
C PRO A 429 -14.50 -15.77 -33.11
N SER A 430 -15.25 -14.83 -32.51
CA SER A 430 -15.43 -13.49 -33.09
C SER A 430 -14.35 -12.48 -32.67
N LEU A 431 -13.64 -12.72 -31.55
CA LEU A 431 -12.60 -11.82 -31.04
C LEU A 431 -11.52 -11.51 -32.09
N PRO A 432 -10.95 -12.47 -32.85
CA PRO A 432 -9.99 -12.16 -33.90
C PRO A 432 -10.51 -11.16 -34.94
N LYS A 433 -11.78 -11.27 -35.34
CA LYS A 433 -12.41 -10.34 -36.29
C LYS A 433 -12.63 -8.97 -35.66
N VAL A 434 -13.00 -8.91 -34.38
CA VAL A 434 -13.14 -7.66 -33.62
C VAL A 434 -11.81 -6.90 -33.58
N LEU A 435 -10.71 -7.58 -33.22
CA LEU A 435 -9.36 -7.01 -33.19
C LEU A 435 -8.96 -6.44 -34.55
N LEU A 436 -9.16 -7.21 -35.62
CA LEU A 436 -8.87 -6.77 -36.98
C LEU A 436 -9.71 -5.55 -37.39
N ASN A 437 -11.00 -5.53 -37.05
CA ASN A 437 -11.88 -4.42 -37.38
C ASN A 437 -11.50 -3.14 -36.62
N LEU A 438 -11.07 -3.24 -35.36
CA LEU A 438 -10.57 -2.10 -34.58
C LEU A 438 -9.32 -1.48 -35.23
N LEU A 439 -8.37 -2.32 -35.67
CA LEU A 439 -7.19 -1.86 -36.42
C LEU A 439 -7.58 -1.22 -37.77
N LYS A 440 -8.56 -1.78 -38.50
CA LYS A 440 -9.05 -1.19 -39.76
C LYS A 440 -9.73 0.17 -39.53
N SER A 441 -10.59 0.28 -38.52
CA SER A 441 -11.28 1.54 -38.21
C SER A 441 -10.34 2.63 -37.71
N GLY A 442 -9.32 2.27 -36.91
CA GLY A 442 -8.38 3.26 -36.42
C GLY A 442 -7.60 3.93 -37.57
N HIS A 443 -7.25 3.20 -38.63
CA HIS A 443 -6.65 3.79 -39.85
C HIS A 443 -7.57 4.82 -40.51
N GLN A 444 -8.86 4.52 -40.61
CA GLN A 444 -9.86 5.42 -41.20
C GLN A 444 -10.01 6.70 -40.37
N MET A 445 -10.04 6.57 -39.03
CA MET A 445 -10.11 7.70 -38.12
C MET A 445 -8.84 8.56 -38.14
N MET A 446 -7.65 7.97 -38.30
CA MET A 446 -6.38 8.71 -38.40
C MET A 446 -6.26 9.51 -39.69
N ALA A 447 -6.88 9.06 -40.78
CA ALA A 447 -6.92 9.80 -42.04
C ALA A 447 -7.76 11.09 -41.94
N ALA A 448 -8.69 11.17 -40.98
CA ALA A 448 -9.43 12.38 -40.64
C ALA A 448 -8.63 13.21 -39.61
N THR A 449 -7.99 14.28 -40.07
CA THR A 449 -7.01 15.11 -39.32
C THR A 449 -7.52 15.68 -37.99
N SER A 450 -8.83 15.74 -37.75
CA SER A 450 -9.46 16.28 -36.53
C SER A 450 -9.64 15.26 -35.39
N ALA A 451 -9.38 13.96 -35.62
CA ALA A 451 -9.75 12.87 -34.69
C ALA A 451 -8.56 12.10 -34.10
N SER A 452 -7.37 12.73 -34.00
CA SER A 452 -6.14 11.99 -33.70
C SER A 452 -6.10 11.30 -32.32
N SER A 453 -6.67 11.92 -31.28
CA SER A 453 -6.84 11.31 -29.95
C SER A 453 -7.84 10.16 -29.98
N ALA A 454 -9.01 10.38 -30.61
CA ALA A 454 -10.07 9.38 -30.68
C ALA A 454 -9.63 8.10 -31.44
N ALA A 455 -8.84 8.25 -32.50
CA ALA A 455 -8.29 7.11 -33.22
C ALA A 455 -7.27 6.32 -32.37
N ALA A 456 -6.42 7.01 -31.60
CA ALA A 456 -5.48 6.39 -30.68
C ALA A 456 -6.22 5.59 -29.58
N GLU A 457 -7.28 6.17 -29.00
CA GLU A 457 -8.15 5.52 -28.01
C GLU A 457 -8.83 4.26 -28.58
N SER A 458 -9.21 4.26 -29.86
CA SER A 458 -9.88 3.11 -30.49
C SER A 458 -8.95 1.94 -30.81
N VAL A 459 -7.67 2.21 -31.08
CA VAL A 459 -6.71 1.19 -31.57
C VAL A 459 -5.92 0.53 -30.45
N PHE A 460 -5.64 1.25 -29.34
CA PHE A 460 -4.85 0.72 -28.23
C PHE A 460 -5.35 -0.61 -27.67
N PRO A 461 -6.66 -0.84 -27.50
CA PRO A 461 -7.14 -2.12 -26.99
C PRO A 461 -6.76 -3.29 -27.90
N ALA A 462 -6.86 -3.12 -29.22
CA ALA A 462 -6.52 -4.18 -30.16
C ALA A 462 -5.02 -4.49 -30.15
N LEU A 463 -4.19 -3.44 -30.13
CA LEU A 463 -2.74 -3.58 -30.06
C LEU A 463 -2.31 -4.23 -28.73
N ASP A 464 -2.83 -3.77 -27.58
CA ASP A 464 -2.45 -4.31 -26.27
C ASP A 464 -2.87 -5.78 -26.10
N ILE A 465 -4.07 -6.16 -26.56
CA ILE A 465 -4.50 -7.56 -26.55
C ILE A 465 -3.52 -8.42 -27.34
N ILE A 466 -3.20 -8.04 -28.59
CA ILE A 466 -2.31 -8.84 -29.46
C ILE A 466 -0.91 -8.93 -28.85
N ARG A 467 -0.38 -7.81 -28.35
CA ARG A 467 0.93 -7.70 -27.71
C ARG A 467 1.06 -8.63 -26.50
N ARG A 468 0.01 -8.76 -25.68
CA ARG A 468 -0.01 -9.57 -24.46
C ARG A 468 -0.40 -11.03 -24.70
N ALA A 469 -1.37 -11.27 -25.59
CA ALA A 469 -1.93 -12.59 -25.85
C ALA A 469 -1.18 -13.39 -26.91
N GLY A 470 -0.47 -12.72 -27.81
CA GLY A 470 -0.02 -13.27 -29.08
C GLY A 470 -1.09 -13.15 -30.17
N PRO A 471 -0.70 -13.09 -31.46
CA PRO A 471 -1.64 -12.95 -32.57
C PRO A 471 -2.50 -14.21 -32.76
N PRO A 472 -3.80 -14.06 -33.08
CA PRO A 472 -4.63 -15.17 -33.54
C PRO A 472 -4.05 -15.81 -34.81
N GLU A 473 -3.83 -17.13 -34.78
CA GLU A 473 -3.17 -17.87 -35.88
C GLU A 473 -3.83 -17.64 -37.25
N LEU A 474 -5.16 -17.74 -37.32
CA LEU A 474 -5.92 -17.63 -38.56
C LEU A 474 -5.84 -16.25 -39.24
N LEU A 475 -5.57 -15.19 -38.49
CA LEU A 475 -5.54 -13.81 -39.00
C LEU A 475 -4.16 -13.16 -38.82
N ARG A 476 -3.12 -13.94 -38.49
CA ARG A 476 -1.79 -13.43 -38.14
C ARG A 476 -1.22 -12.51 -39.23
N GLU A 477 -1.20 -12.97 -40.48
CA GLU A 477 -0.67 -12.20 -41.61
C GLU A 477 -1.45 -10.90 -41.85
N GLU A 478 -2.79 -10.96 -41.81
CA GLU A 478 -3.64 -9.79 -42.03
C GLU A 478 -3.49 -8.75 -40.91
N LEU A 479 -3.43 -9.22 -39.66
CA LEU A 479 -3.17 -8.36 -38.49
C LEU A 479 -1.81 -7.69 -38.59
N GLN A 480 -0.77 -8.44 -38.94
CA GLN A 480 0.59 -7.93 -39.12
C GLN A 480 0.63 -6.78 -40.14
N VAL A 481 -0.03 -6.93 -41.29
CA VAL A 481 -0.11 -5.88 -42.33
C VAL A 481 -0.78 -4.61 -41.78
N HIS A 482 -1.86 -4.76 -41.01
CA HIS A 482 -2.54 -3.61 -40.41
C HIS A 482 -1.77 -2.96 -39.27
N ILE A 483 -1.05 -3.74 -38.46
CA ILE A 483 -0.19 -3.23 -37.37
C ILE A 483 0.99 -2.46 -37.96
N ALA A 484 1.64 -2.99 -39.00
CA ALA A 484 2.79 -2.35 -39.65
C ALA A 484 2.47 -0.95 -40.19
N LYS A 485 1.25 -0.72 -40.68
CA LYS A 485 0.80 0.62 -41.12
C LYS A 485 0.84 1.67 -40.00
N TYR A 486 0.63 1.28 -38.74
CA TYR A 486 0.69 2.20 -37.61
C TYR A 486 2.11 2.65 -37.26
N LEU A 487 3.15 2.03 -37.82
CA LEU A 487 4.53 2.50 -37.67
C LEU A 487 4.72 3.90 -38.26
N ALA A 488 3.92 4.29 -39.25
CA ALA A 488 3.96 5.63 -39.86
C ALA A 488 3.05 6.67 -39.15
N SER A 489 2.37 6.29 -38.06
CA SER A 489 1.41 7.16 -37.35
C SER A 489 2.06 8.48 -36.90
N PRO A 490 1.37 9.64 -36.97
CA PRO A 490 1.88 10.88 -36.40
C PRO A 490 1.95 10.88 -34.86
N VAL A 491 1.15 10.04 -34.20
CA VAL A 491 1.12 9.92 -32.74
C VAL A 491 2.22 8.96 -32.29
N TRP A 492 3.25 9.47 -31.62
CA TRP A 492 4.41 8.68 -31.16
C TRP A 492 4.00 7.45 -30.35
N HIS A 493 3.08 7.59 -29.40
CA HIS A 493 2.66 6.47 -28.55
C HIS A 493 1.98 5.35 -29.35
N VAL A 494 1.21 5.68 -30.40
CA VAL A 494 0.66 4.67 -31.32
C VAL A 494 1.76 3.95 -32.08
N ARG A 495 2.79 4.67 -32.58
CA ARG A 495 3.95 4.04 -33.23
C ARG A 495 4.67 3.07 -32.30
N GLU A 496 4.88 3.50 -31.06
CA GLU A 496 5.61 2.74 -30.04
C GLU A 496 4.87 1.44 -29.66
N ILE A 497 3.56 1.52 -29.39
CA ILE A 497 2.74 0.35 -29.08
C ILE A 497 2.58 -0.56 -30.30
N ALA A 498 2.46 0.00 -31.51
CA ALA A 498 2.43 -0.79 -32.75
C ALA A 498 3.74 -1.56 -32.97
N ALA A 499 4.90 -0.93 -32.75
CA ALA A 499 6.20 -1.57 -32.83
C ALA A 499 6.34 -2.74 -31.84
N ARG A 500 5.93 -2.54 -30.58
CA ARG A 500 5.87 -3.63 -29.58
C ARG A 500 4.91 -4.75 -29.97
N THR A 501 3.77 -4.42 -30.56
CA THR A 501 2.77 -5.41 -30.99
C THR A 501 3.26 -6.19 -32.21
N LEU A 502 3.94 -5.52 -33.14
CA LEU A 502 4.53 -6.14 -34.32
C LEU A 502 5.61 -7.16 -33.91
N CYS A 503 6.38 -6.88 -32.86
CA CYS A 503 7.32 -7.84 -32.29
C CYS A 503 6.63 -9.19 -31.99
N SER A 504 5.43 -9.20 -31.40
CA SER A 504 4.69 -10.43 -31.13
C SER A 504 4.25 -11.16 -32.41
N CYS A 505 4.08 -10.47 -33.53
CA CYS A 505 3.77 -11.10 -34.82
C CYS A 505 5.00 -11.74 -35.49
N LEU A 506 6.19 -11.22 -35.17
CA LEU A 506 7.45 -11.57 -35.84
C LEU A 506 8.34 -12.51 -35.02
N LEU A 507 7.82 -13.20 -33.99
CA LEU A 507 8.56 -14.26 -33.28
C LEU A 507 8.57 -15.57 -34.09
N HIS A 508 9.26 -15.56 -35.25
CA HIS A 508 9.40 -16.70 -36.15
C HIS A 508 10.65 -16.56 -37.06
N ASP A 509 11.02 -17.61 -37.81
CA ASP A 509 12.24 -17.64 -38.64
C ASP A 509 12.36 -16.51 -39.68
N LEU A 510 11.25 -16.03 -40.25
CA LEU A 510 11.24 -14.99 -41.31
C LEU A 510 11.20 -13.53 -40.81
N TRP A 511 11.48 -13.29 -39.53
CA TRP A 511 11.34 -11.95 -38.92
C TRP A 511 12.23 -10.89 -39.60
N LEU A 512 13.49 -11.24 -39.87
CA LEU A 512 14.47 -10.31 -40.42
C LEU A 512 14.15 -9.94 -41.86
N ASP A 513 13.74 -10.91 -42.68
CA ASP A 513 13.29 -10.66 -44.06
C ASP A 513 12.06 -9.73 -44.09
N THR A 514 11.14 -9.93 -43.16
CA THR A 514 9.96 -9.09 -43.03
C THR A 514 10.34 -7.65 -42.67
N ILE A 515 11.26 -7.47 -41.72
CA ILE A 515 11.73 -6.13 -41.32
C ILE A 515 12.50 -5.45 -42.45
N ILE A 516 13.35 -6.18 -43.19
CA ILE A 516 14.05 -5.63 -44.37
C ILE A 516 13.03 -5.14 -45.41
N SER A 517 11.96 -5.90 -45.64
CA SER A 517 10.88 -5.48 -46.54
C SER A 517 10.19 -4.20 -46.06
N LEU A 518 9.83 -4.12 -44.77
CA LEU A 518 9.21 -2.94 -44.17
C LEU A 518 10.13 -1.71 -44.18
N ALA A 519 11.42 -1.91 -43.93
CA ALA A 519 12.43 -0.85 -44.01
C ALA A 519 12.52 -0.27 -45.42
N ALA A 520 12.60 -1.14 -46.43
CA ALA A 520 12.63 -0.73 -47.83
C ALA A 520 11.31 -0.07 -48.28
N GLU A 521 10.16 -0.46 -47.73
CA GLU A 521 8.88 0.23 -47.92
C GLU A 521 8.91 1.62 -47.28
N SER A 522 9.46 1.76 -46.07
CA SER A 522 9.42 3.00 -45.29
C SER A 522 10.11 4.19 -45.98
N VAL A 523 11.17 3.92 -46.75
CA VAL A 523 11.93 4.94 -47.50
C VAL A 523 11.27 5.26 -48.85
N ARG A 524 10.56 4.31 -49.45
CA ARG A 524 9.95 4.44 -50.79
C ARG A 524 8.49 4.88 -50.77
N SER A 525 7.78 4.65 -49.67
CA SER A 525 6.34 4.83 -49.60
C SER A 525 5.94 6.31 -49.57
N LEU A 526 4.93 6.65 -50.36
CA LEU A 526 4.25 7.96 -50.33
C LEU A 526 3.15 8.01 -49.26
N ILE A 527 2.95 6.91 -48.51
CA ILE A 527 1.90 6.78 -47.49
C ILE A 527 2.46 7.20 -46.13
N GLY A 528 1.97 8.32 -45.60
CA GLY A 528 2.37 8.84 -44.29
C GLY A 528 3.66 9.66 -44.33
N ASN A 529 4.15 10.06 -43.16
CA ASN A 529 5.42 10.78 -43.04
C ASN A 529 6.57 9.77 -43.02
N VAL A 530 7.49 9.87 -43.97
CA VAL A 530 8.67 8.98 -44.13
C VAL A 530 9.48 8.88 -42.84
N GLN A 531 9.71 10.00 -42.14
CA GLN A 531 10.49 10.01 -40.90
C GLN A 531 9.79 9.23 -39.79
N ASN A 532 8.46 9.35 -39.67
CA ASN A 532 7.69 8.57 -38.71
C ASN A 532 7.77 7.08 -39.00
N HIS A 533 7.64 6.69 -40.28
CA HIS A 533 7.68 5.30 -40.69
C HIS A 533 9.07 4.69 -40.43
N VAL A 534 10.14 5.35 -40.85
CA VAL A 534 11.52 4.94 -40.58
C VAL A 534 11.76 4.79 -39.08
N HIS A 535 11.34 5.77 -38.29
CA HIS A 535 11.43 5.70 -36.83
C HIS A 535 10.64 4.52 -36.25
N GLY A 536 9.42 4.25 -36.74
CA GLY A 536 8.61 3.11 -36.31
C GLY A 536 9.25 1.75 -36.66
N VAL A 537 9.92 1.64 -37.81
CA VAL A 537 10.71 0.45 -38.18
C VAL A 537 11.89 0.25 -37.23
N LEU A 538 12.64 1.32 -36.90
CA LEU A 538 13.74 1.27 -35.94
C LEU A 538 13.26 0.89 -34.53
N LEU A 539 12.12 1.42 -34.07
CA LEU A 539 11.50 0.97 -32.82
C LEU A 539 11.11 -0.51 -32.86
N SER A 540 10.60 -0.99 -34.00
CA SER A 540 10.24 -2.41 -34.16
C SER A 540 11.48 -3.29 -34.05
N LEU A 541 12.57 -2.90 -34.73
CA LEU A 541 13.88 -3.55 -34.62
C LEU A 541 14.37 -3.60 -33.16
N LYS A 542 14.31 -2.48 -32.45
CA LYS A 542 14.68 -2.39 -31.03
C LYS A 542 13.93 -3.45 -30.21
N TYR A 543 12.60 -3.44 -30.25
CA TYR A 543 11.80 -4.37 -29.44
C TYR A 543 11.96 -5.83 -29.86
N ILE A 544 12.14 -6.10 -31.16
CA ILE A 544 12.37 -7.46 -31.66
C ILE A 544 13.72 -7.99 -31.21
N VAL A 545 14.80 -7.21 -31.35
CA VAL A 545 16.15 -7.63 -30.93
C VAL A 545 16.18 -7.89 -29.43
N ASP A 546 15.65 -6.95 -28.64
CA ASP A 546 15.55 -7.08 -27.18
C ASP A 546 14.79 -8.36 -26.80
N ARG A 547 13.61 -8.57 -27.39
CA ARG A 547 12.77 -9.73 -27.09
C ARG A 547 13.37 -11.06 -27.55
N LEU A 548 13.93 -11.12 -28.76
CA LEU A 548 14.57 -12.32 -29.28
C LEU A 548 15.81 -12.69 -28.43
N SER A 549 16.51 -11.72 -27.86
CA SER A 549 17.66 -11.98 -26.98
C SER A 549 17.25 -12.76 -25.73
N GLU A 550 16.01 -12.56 -25.25
CA GLU A 550 15.45 -13.27 -24.10
C GLU A 550 14.84 -14.62 -24.49
N VAL A 551 14.04 -14.68 -25.56
CA VAL A 551 13.17 -15.83 -25.84
C VAL A 551 13.67 -16.76 -26.95
N MET A 552 14.51 -16.25 -27.87
CA MET A 552 15.06 -17.02 -29.02
C MET A 552 16.53 -16.63 -29.31
N PRO A 553 17.45 -16.69 -28.32
CA PRO A 553 18.81 -16.16 -28.47
C PRO A 553 19.65 -16.85 -29.56
N GLU A 554 19.44 -18.15 -29.79
CA GLU A 554 20.15 -18.91 -30.83
C GLU A 554 19.77 -18.43 -32.23
N GLN A 555 18.48 -18.14 -32.45
CA GLN A 555 18.01 -17.61 -33.72
C GLN A 555 18.57 -16.20 -33.95
N LEU A 556 18.51 -15.33 -32.95
CA LEU A 556 19.07 -13.98 -33.05
C LEU A 556 20.57 -14.04 -33.37
N GLN A 557 21.32 -14.91 -32.68
CA GLN A 557 22.75 -15.08 -32.92
C GLN A 557 23.07 -15.53 -34.36
N ARG A 558 22.26 -16.44 -34.91
CA ARG A 558 22.37 -16.89 -36.32
C ARG A 558 22.14 -15.74 -37.30
N ASP A 559 21.18 -14.86 -37.01
CA ASP A 559 20.75 -13.79 -37.90
C ASP A 559 21.61 -12.51 -37.75
N THR A 560 22.40 -12.38 -36.67
CA THR A 560 23.26 -11.21 -36.37
C THR A 560 24.14 -10.73 -37.55
N PRO A 561 24.84 -11.59 -38.32
CA PRO A 561 25.65 -11.12 -39.44
C PRO A 561 24.83 -10.48 -40.57
N LYS A 562 23.62 -10.98 -40.81
CA LYS A 562 22.70 -10.41 -41.81
C LYS A 562 22.09 -9.11 -41.29
N LEU A 563 21.73 -9.08 -40.00
CA LEU A 563 21.20 -7.89 -39.32
C LEU A 563 22.21 -6.74 -39.35
N SER A 564 23.50 -7.01 -39.06
CA SER A 564 24.53 -5.97 -39.05
C SER A 564 24.77 -5.37 -40.44
N GLY A 565 24.85 -6.21 -41.48
CA GLY A 565 24.96 -5.74 -42.87
C GLY A 565 23.77 -4.86 -43.26
N PHE A 566 22.55 -5.29 -42.92
CA PHE A 566 21.33 -4.52 -43.15
C PHE A 566 21.34 -3.16 -42.43
N LEU A 567 21.76 -3.10 -41.16
CA LEU A 567 21.78 -1.84 -40.41
C LEU A 567 22.71 -0.79 -41.03
N ILE A 568 23.86 -1.21 -41.56
CA ILE A 568 24.81 -0.33 -42.25
C ILE A 568 24.19 0.22 -43.54
N GLU A 569 23.61 -0.65 -44.36
CA GLU A 569 22.97 -0.23 -45.62
C GLU A 569 21.77 0.68 -45.36
N TYR A 570 20.94 0.34 -44.37
CA TYR A 570 19.76 1.10 -44.04
C TYR A 570 20.09 2.48 -43.47
N TRP A 571 21.13 2.60 -42.63
CA TRP A 571 21.61 3.91 -42.15
C TRP A 571 22.01 4.82 -43.32
N ARG A 572 22.74 4.29 -44.32
CA ARG A 572 23.14 5.07 -45.50
C ARG A 572 21.98 5.66 -46.27
N GLU A 573 20.85 4.95 -46.32
CA GLU A 573 19.63 5.41 -46.97
C GLU A 573 18.91 6.49 -46.16
N ILE A 574 18.87 6.36 -44.82
CA ILE A 574 18.06 7.23 -43.96
C ILE A 574 18.80 8.41 -43.32
N GLN A 575 20.14 8.43 -43.34
CA GLN A 575 20.97 9.45 -42.69
C GLN A 575 20.70 10.89 -43.20
N SER A 576 20.16 11.02 -44.41
CA SER A 576 19.82 12.32 -45.00
C SER A 576 18.50 12.91 -44.48
N LEU A 577 17.72 12.16 -43.69
CA LEU A 577 16.45 12.61 -43.15
C LEU A 577 16.68 13.58 -41.97
N ASP A 578 16.10 14.78 -42.06
CA ASP A 578 16.23 15.83 -41.05
C ASP A 578 15.38 15.54 -39.79
N SER A 579 15.87 14.64 -38.92
CA SER A 579 15.25 14.32 -37.63
C SER A 579 16.29 13.81 -36.63
N PRO A 580 16.37 14.37 -35.39
CA PRO A 580 17.28 13.87 -34.37
C PRO A 580 16.87 12.52 -33.76
N GLU A 581 15.62 12.09 -33.93
CA GLU A 581 15.12 10.85 -33.30
C GLU A 581 15.39 9.59 -34.12
N ILE A 582 15.61 9.73 -35.43
CA ILE A 582 16.07 8.64 -36.30
C ILE A 582 17.47 8.17 -35.92
N PRO A 583 18.51 9.04 -35.84
CA PRO A 583 19.83 8.62 -35.39
C PRO A 583 19.81 8.11 -33.94
N ALA A 584 18.95 8.65 -33.08
CA ALA A 584 18.79 8.17 -31.71
C ALA A 584 18.28 6.72 -31.68
N ALA A 585 17.17 6.43 -32.38
CA ALA A 585 16.61 5.09 -32.47
C ALA A 585 17.56 4.10 -33.18
N TYR A 586 18.28 4.55 -34.22
CA TYR A 586 19.29 3.75 -34.89
C TYR A 586 20.44 3.39 -33.95
N LEU A 587 21.01 4.36 -33.23
CA LEU A 587 22.07 4.10 -32.26
C LEU A 587 21.60 3.19 -31.13
N GLU A 588 20.36 3.32 -30.68
CA GLU A 588 19.78 2.41 -29.69
C GLU A 588 19.75 0.96 -30.18
N VAL A 589 19.29 0.72 -31.41
CA VAL A 589 19.32 -0.62 -32.03
C VAL A 589 20.76 -1.12 -32.18
N VAL A 590 21.67 -0.27 -32.66
CA VAL A 590 23.10 -0.60 -32.81
C VAL A 590 23.73 -0.99 -31.47
N ASN A 591 23.48 -0.21 -30.43
CA ASN A 591 24.01 -0.47 -29.08
C ASN A 591 23.49 -1.81 -28.54
N LEU A 592 22.20 -2.14 -28.76
CA LEU A 592 21.63 -3.44 -28.42
C LEU A 592 22.28 -4.60 -29.19
N VAL A 593 22.45 -4.47 -30.51
CA VAL A 593 23.07 -5.51 -31.34
C VAL A 593 24.54 -5.71 -30.98
N ARG A 594 25.25 -4.64 -30.63
CA ARG A 594 26.66 -4.65 -30.28
C ARG A 594 26.95 -5.51 -29.05
N VAL A 595 26.07 -5.53 -28.05
CA VAL A 595 26.26 -6.31 -26.81
C VAL A 595 25.85 -7.78 -26.92
N LEU A 596 25.29 -8.22 -28.05
CA LEU A 596 24.87 -9.61 -28.22
C LEU A 596 26.05 -10.60 -28.12
N PRO A 597 25.87 -11.79 -27.50
CA PRO A 597 26.94 -12.78 -27.37
C PRO A 597 27.47 -13.26 -28.73
N ARG A 598 28.81 -13.24 -28.90
CA ARG A 598 29.47 -13.66 -30.15
C ARG A 598 30.40 -14.85 -29.92
N PRO A 599 30.59 -15.73 -30.93
CA PRO A 599 31.63 -16.75 -30.89
C PRO A 599 33.02 -16.12 -30.68
N LYS A 600 33.88 -16.77 -29.89
CA LYS A 600 35.24 -16.29 -29.61
C LYS A 600 36.04 -16.14 -30.92
N GLY A 601 36.68 -14.99 -31.11
CA GLY A 601 37.55 -14.71 -32.26
C GLY A 601 36.88 -14.01 -33.45
N VAL A 602 35.59 -13.69 -33.37
CA VAL A 602 34.90 -12.83 -34.36
C VAL A 602 35.19 -11.36 -34.03
N ALA A 603 35.56 -10.58 -35.06
CA ALA A 603 35.86 -9.16 -34.92
C ALA A 603 34.64 -8.35 -34.41
N PRO A 604 34.86 -7.18 -33.78
CA PRO A 604 33.81 -6.21 -33.50
C PRO A 604 32.98 -5.86 -34.75
N LEU A 605 31.70 -5.55 -34.56
CA LEU A 605 30.83 -5.16 -35.67
C LEU A 605 31.07 -3.67 -35.90
N GLY A 606 31.54 -3.30 -37.09
CA GLY A 606 31.67 -1.89 -37.47
C GLY A 606 30.30 -1.35 -37.88
N PHE A 607 29.79 -0.38 -37.14
CA PHE A 607 28.58 0.36 -37.49
C PHE A 607 28.94 1.80 -37.87
N GLU A 608 28.16 2.40 -38.76
CA GLU A 608 28.34 3.82 -39.08
C GLU A 608 27.84 4.68 -37.92
N TYR A 609 28.63 5.67 -37.53
CA TYR A 609 28.31 6.61 -36.47
C TYR A 609 27.73 7.90 -37.05
N PRO A 610 26.57 8.39 -36.57
CA PRO A 610 26.03 9.66 -37.02
C PRO A 610 26.93 10.82 -36.55
N GLU A 611 27.82 11.37 -37.38
CA GLU A 611 28.72 12.46 -36.97
C GLU A 611 28.03 13.83 -36.97
N ASP A 612 27.36 14.20 -38.07
CA ASP A 612 26.83 15.56 -38.31
C ASP A 612 25.29 15.62 -38.21
N ASN A 613 24.76 15.97 -37.04
CA ASN A 613 23.34 16.28 -36.87
C ASN A 613 23.14 17.76 -36.57
N VAL A 614 22.29 18.44 -37.35
CA VAL A 614 21.99 19.87 -37.20
C VAL A 614 21.30 20.19 -35.87
N ARG A 615 20.56 19.22 -35.32
CA ARG A 615 19.84 19.31 -34.03
C ARG A 615 20.18 18.10 -33.18
N GLU A 616 20.33 18.30 -31.88
CA GLU A 616 20.53 17.20 -30.92
C GLU A 616 19.37 17.09 -29.94
N SER A 617 18.71 15.93 -29.92
CA SER A 617 17.73 15.60 -28.87
C SER A 617 18.44 15.06 -27.62
N ALA A 618 17.72 15.06 -26.49
CA ALA A 618 18.23 14.43 -25.26
C ALA A 618 18.46 12.92 -25.45
N LEU A 619 17.57 12.26 -26.20
CA LEU A 619 17.66 10.83 -26.52
C LEU A 619 18.89 10.53 -27.39
N LEU A 620 19.14 11.34 -28.43
CA LEU A 620 20.32 11.19 -29.27
C LEU A 620 21.62 11.33 -28.46
N ARG A 621 21.71 12.34 -27.59
CA ARG A 621 22.89 12.52 -26.72
C ARG A 621 23.10 11.32 -25.79
N ALA A 622 22.04 10.78 -25.21
CA ALA A 622 22.10 9.57 -24.38
C ALA A 622 22.57 8.35 -25.18
N GLN A 623 22.06 8.12 -26.39
CA GLN A 623 22.47 6.98 -27.21
C GLN A 623 23.90 7.11 -27.76
N ARG A 624 24.35 8.35 -28.04
CA ARG A 624 25.75 8.63 -28.41
C ARG A 624 26.71 8.30 -27.28
N VAL A 625 26.46 8.78 -26.05
CA VAL A 625 27.36 8.47 -24.93
C VAL A 625 27.41 6.97 -24.63
N ILE A 626 26.27 6.25 -24.72
CA ILE A 626 26.25 4.78 -24.61
C ILE A 626 27.13 4.16 -25.70
N HIS A 627 27.01 4.63 -26.94
CA HIS A 627 27.82 4.17 -28.05
C HIS A 627 29.32 4.42 -27.85
N GLU A 628 29.70 5.60 -27.37
CA GLU A 628 31.09 5.95 -27.05
C GLU A 628 31.65 5.05 -25.93
N VAL A 629 30.86 4.80 -24.88
CA VAL A 629 31.25 3.91 -23.78
C VAL A 629 31.51 2.49 -24.29
N HIS A 630 30.67 1.96 -25.19
CA HIS A 630 30.93 0.69 -25.86
C HIS A 630 32.17 0.73 -26.77
N SER A 631 32.42 1.86 -27.45
CA SER A 631 33.60 2.05 -28.30
C SER A 631 34.90 1.96 -27.52
N ILE A 632 34.95 2.66 -26.40
CA ILE A 632 36.08 2.62 -25.46
C ILE A 632 36.28 1.20 -24.91
N ALA A 633 35.19 0.46 -24.66
CA ALA A 633 35.29 -0.94 -24.21
C ALA A 633 35.91 -1.88 -25.25
N GLU A 634 35.63 -1.66 -26.53
CA GLU A 634 36.11 -2.52 -27.62
C GLU A 634 37.54 -2.20 -28.08
N SER A 635 37.99 -0.94 -27.95
CA SER A 635 39.33 -0.53 -28.40
C SER A 635 40.47 -0.96 -27.46
N ASN A 636 40.17 -1.68 -26.38
CA ASN A 636 41.13 -2.06 -25.33
C ASN A 636 41.79 -0.84 -24.63
N ASP A 637 41.24 0.37 -24.81
CA ASP A 637 41.79 1.64 -24.30
C ASP A 637 41.42 1.94 -22.84
N SER A 638 42.15 2.91 -22.28
CA SER A 638 42.19 3.28 -20.87
C SER A 638 40.90 3.92 -20.34
N ILE A 639 40.66 3.72 -19.05
CA ILE A 639 39.60 4.37 -18.26
C ILE A 639 39.72 5.91 -18.28
N GLU A 640 40.88 6.45 -18.67
CA GLU A 640 41.11 7.88 -18.90
C GLU A 640 40.20 8.47 -19.99
N ASN A 641 39.88 7.70 -21.03
CA ASN A 641 38.96 8.13 -22.08
C ASN A 641 37.51 8.20 -21.57
N LEU A 642 37.10 7.28 -20.70
CA LEU A 642 35.79 7.34 -20.01
C LEU A 642 35.72 8.58 -19.12
N ASN A 643 36.80 8.88 -18.40
CA ASN A 643 36.88 10.06 -17.54
C ASN A 643 36.78 11.36 -18.36
N THR A 644 37.52 11.42 -19.48
CA THR A 644 37.47 12.57 -20.39
C THR A 644 36.08 12.77 -20.99
N LEU A 645 35.42 11.67 -21.40
CA LEU A 645 34.06 11.68 -21.92
C LEU A 645 33.06 12.22 -20.88
N LEU A 646 32.99 11.60 -19.70
CA LEU A 646 31.98 11.91 -18.68
C LEU A 646 32.18 13.27 -18.01
N LEU A 647 33.42 13.76 -17.92
CA LEU A 647 33.74 15.08 -17.37
C LEU A 647 33.66 16.21 -18.40
N SER A 648 33.29 15.91 -19.64
CA SER A 648 33.12 16.95 -20.65
C SER A 648 32.02 17.94 -20.23
N LYS A 649 32.36 19.23 -20.22
CA LYS A 649 31.43 20.33 -19.89
C LYS A 649 30.24 20.43 -20.86
N THR A 650 30.28 19.72 -21.99
CA THR A 650 29.23 19.74 -23.02
C THR A 650 28.12 18.73 -22.76
N LEU A 651 28.31 17.76 -21.86
CA LEU A 651 27.29 16.75 -21.57
C LEU A 651 26.24 17.27 -20.58
N GLY A 652 24.97 16.96 -20.85
CA GLY A 652 23.88 17.20 -19.91
C GLY A 652 23.80 16.10 -18.85
N VAL A 653 23.12 16.39 -17.74
CA VAL A 653 22.97 15.48 -16.58
C VAL A 653 22.51 14.08 -16.97
N ASN A 654 21.39 13.98 -17.70
CA ASN A 654 20.83 12.69 -18.13
C ASN A 654 21.77 11.89 -19.06
N THR A 655 22.62 12.60 -19.82
CA THR A 655 23.60 11.95 -20.68
C THR A 655 24.71 11.32 -19.84
N ILE A 656 25.23 12.04 -18.84
CA ILE A 656 26.23 11.48 -17.93
C ILE A 656 25.66 10.26 -17.18
N VAL A 657 24.43 10.35 -16.69
CA VAL A 657 23.71 9.23 -16.05
C VAL A 657 23.65 8.00 -16.97
N ALA A 658 23.18 8.15 -18.21
CA ALA A 658 23.10 7.05 -19.17
C ALA A 658 24.47 6.39 -19.45
N GLY A 659 25.53 7.19 -19.50
CA GLY A 659 26.90 6.69 -19.61
C GLY A 659 27.32 5.87 -18.39
N LEU A 660 27.10 6.41 -17.17
CA LEU A 660 27.43 5.75 -15.91
C LEU A 660 26.66 4.44 -15.69
N GLU A 661 25.37 4.38 -16.05
CA GLU A 661 24.55 3.16 -15.97
C GLU A 661 24.99 2.06 -16.96
N THR A 662 25.72 2.45 -18.01
CA THR A 662 26.20 1.52 -19.04
C THR A 662 27.51 0.84 -18.62
N ILE A 663 28.36 1.52 -17.85
CA ILE A 663 29.66 1.00 -17.40
C ILE A 663 29.56 -0.38 -16.71
N PRO A 664 28.73 -0.60 -15.67
CA PRO A 664 28.70 -1.89 -14.97
C PRO A 664 28.21 -3.05 -15.85
N LYS A 665 27.45 -2.77 -16.92
CA LYS A 665 26.99 -3.79 -17.89
C LYS A 665 28.16 -4.35 -18.72
N LEU A 666 29.18 -3.54 -18.96
CA LEU A 666 30.38 -3.93 -19.73
C LEU A 666 31.52 -4.39 -18.83
N TRP A 667 31.68 -3.74 -17.68
CA TRP A 667 32.71 -4.01 -16.70
C TRP A 667 32.10 -4.39 -15.36
N GLY A 668 31.47 -5.55 -15.30
CA GLY A 668 30.87 -6.05 -14.06
C GLY A 668 31.92 -6.22 -12.95
N ALA A 669 31.59 -5.75 -11.74
CA ALA A 669 32.50 -5.69 -10.59
C ALA A 669 33.24 -7.02 -10.31
N SER A 670 32.56 -8.16 -10.46
CA SER A 670 33.12 -9.50 -10.24
C SER A 670 34.17 -9.96 -11.27
N LYS A 671 34.30 -9.25 -12.40
CA LYS A 671 35.20 -9.59 -13.51
C LYS A 671 36.36 -8.61 -13.67
N LEU A 672 36.44 -7.59 -12.81
CA LEU A 672 37.50 -6.58 -12.88
C LEU A 672 38.84 -7.15 -12.39
N SER A 673 39.92 -6.80 -13.09
CA SER A 673 41.29 -7.02 -12.58
C SER A 673 41.67 -5.93 -11.58
N GLU A 674 42.63 -6.22 -10.69
CA GLU A 674 43.05 -5.28 -9.63
C GLU A 674 43.47 -3.91 -10.16
N SER A 675 44.20 -3.85 -11.29
CA SER A 675 44.58 -2.57 -11.92
C SER A 675 43.35 -1.75 -12.32
N LYS A 676 42.33 -2.40 -12.89
CA LYS A 676 41.12 -1.72 -13.38
C LYS A 676 40.21 -1.26 -12.26
N VAL A 677 40.20 -1.96 -11.12
CA VAL A 677 39.43 -1.55 -9.93
C VAL A 677 39.85 -0.14 -9.50
N ASN A 678 41.15 0.09 -9.31
CA ASN A 678 41.63 1.40 -8.87
C ASN A 678 41.32 2.51 -9.91
N GLU A 679 41.43 2.20 -11.19
CA GLU A 679 41.09 3.14 -12.28
C GLU A 679 39.58 3.52 -12.25
N PHE A 680 38.66 2.56 -12.05
CA PHE A 680 37.23 2.85 -11.92
C PHE A 680 36.89 3.61 -10.63
N CYS A 681 37.53 3.28 -9.51
CA CYS A 681 37.38 4.06 -8.28
C CYS A 681 37.83 5.53 -8.48
N ASN A 682 38.90 5.78 -9.24
CA ASN A 682 39.34 7.13 -9.59
C ASN A 682 38.33 7.85 -10.49
N LEU A 683 37.73 7.15 -11.46
CA LEU A 683 36.65 7.69 -12.30
C LEU A 683 35.46 8.15 -11.44
N TYR A 684 34.96 7.29 -10.55
CA TYR A 684 33.81 7.62 -9.71
C TYR A 684 34.12 8.71 -8.68
N ARG A 685 35.35 8.76 -8.14
CA ARG A 685 35.82 9.92 -7.36
C ARG A 685 35.70 11.19 -8.18
N ASP A 686 36.26 11.20 -9.39
CA ASP A 686 36.29 12.38 -10.23
C ASP A 686 34.88 12.87 -10.57
N VAL A 687 33.94 11.97 -10.84
CA VAL A 687 32.52 12.30 -11.00
C VAL A 687 31.97 12.92 -9.72
N CYS A 688 32.19 12.32 -8.56
CA CYS A 688 31.70 12.82 -7.27
C CYS A 688 32.24 14.21 -6.90
N LEU A 689 33.49 14.52 -7.30
CA LEU A 689 34.17 15.77 -6.97
C LEU A 689 33.94 16.89 -7.99
N LYS A 690 33.85 16.56 -9.28
CA LYS A 690 33.89 17.54 -10.38
C LYS A 690 32.51 17.82 -10.97
N ILE A 691 31.55 16.90 -10.82
CA ILE A 691 30.18 17.09 -11.32
C ILE A 691 29.32 17.63 -10.19
N GLY A 692 28.68 18.77 -10.41
CA GLY A 692 27.83 19.44 -9.41
C GLY A 692 26.47 18.76 -9.15
N PRO A 693 25.68 18.44 -10.20
CA PRO A 693 24.37 17.79 -10.05
C PRO A 693 24.42 16.46 -9.28
N ALA A 694 23.36 16.16 -8.52
CA ALA A 694 23.34 15.01 -7.62
C ALA A 694 23.14 13.68 -8.35
N GLU A 695 22.36 13.66 -9.43
CA GLU A 695 21.93 12.44 -10.13
C GLU A 695 23.12 11.61 -10.66
N PRO A 696 24.13 12.19 -11.35
CA PRO A 696 25.28 11.42 -11.79
C PRO A 696 26.15 10.94 -10.61
N ARG A 697 26.18 11.70 -9.51
CA ARG A 697 26.94 11.35 -8.31
C ARG A 697 26.31 10.15 -7.60
N VAL A 698 24.97 10.08 -7.55
CA VAL A 698 24.23 8.91 -7.04
C VAL A 698 24.63 7.64 -7.79
N ILE A 699 24.55 7.65 -9.13
CA ILE A 699 24.92 6.47 -9.93
C ILE A 699 26.40 6.12 -9.77
N ALA A 700 27.28 7.12 -9.71
CA ALA A 700 28.71 6.88 -9.48
C ALA A 700 28.99 6.24 -8.11
N LEU A 701 28.28 6.66 -7.05
CA LEU A 701 28.38 6.06 -5.73
C LEU A 701 27.80 4.65 -5.68
N GLN A 702 26.68 4.38 -6.35
CA GLN A 702 26.12 3.04 -6.48
C GLN A 702 27.09 2.09 -7.19
N ASN A 703 27.63 2.50 -8.34
CA ASN A 703 28.63 1.72 -9.06
C ASN A 703 29.92 1.52 -8.24
N LEU A 704 30.32 2.52 -7.44
CA LEU A 704 31.44 2.40 -6.52
C LEU A 704 31.13 1.36 -5.42
N THR A 705 29.96 1.43 -4.80
CA THR A 705 29.50 0.46 -3.80
C THR A 705 29.58 -0.97 -4.31
N ASP A 706 29.07 -1.25 -5.52
CA ASP A 706 29.12 -2.58 -6.13
C ASP A 706 30.56 -3.12 -6.26
N ILE A 707 31.50 -2.25 -6.63
CA ILE A 707 32.93 -2.60 -6.68
C ILE A 707 33.45 -2.90 -5.28
N LEU A 708 33.22 -2.01 -4.32
CA LEU A 708 33.76 -2.14 -2.97
C LEU A 708 33.18 -3.37 -2.24
N ASP A 709 31.89 -3.66 -2.38
CA ASP A 709 31.25 -4.86 -1.82
C ASP A 709 31.87 -6.13 -2.41
N GLN A 710 32.13 -6.15 -3.72
CA GLN A 710 32.78 -7.29 -4.36
C GLN A 710 34.23 -7.45 -3.87
N LEU A 711 34.97 -6.37 -3.64
CA LEU A 711 36.32 -6.43 -3.05
C LEU A 711 36.31 -6.98 -1.63
N LEU A 712 35.35 -6.54 -0.81
CA LEU A 712 35.17 -7.05 0.55
C LEU A 712 34.83 -8.54 0.55
N LYS A 713 33.87 -8.96 -0.29
CA LYS A 713 33.46 -10.35 -0.45
C LYS A 713 34.61 -11.26 -0.92
N THR A 714 35.49 -10.76 -1.79
CA THR A 714 36.67 -11.49 -2.29
C THR A 714 37.91 -11.33 -1.41
N LYS A 715 37.82 -10.54 -0.33
CA LYS A 715 38.93 -10.18 0.57
C LYS A 715 40.09 -9.46 -0.13
N ASN A 716 39.87 -8.87 -1.30
CA ASN A 716 40.90 -8.19 -2.11
C ASN A 716 40.94 -6.67 -1.86
N VAL A 717 41.04 -6.26 -0.59
CA VAL A 717 40.99 -4.84 -0.21
C VAL A 717 42.21 -4.03 -0.68
N GLY A 718 43.34 -4.68 -0.94
CA GLY A 718 44.58 -4.04 -1.42
C GLY A 718 44.50 -3.48 -2.83
N ALA A 719 43.44 -3.83 -3.60
CA ALA A 719 43.23 -3.36 -4.97
C ALA A 719 42.81 -1.88 -5.06
N VAL A 720 42.43 -1.24 -3.94
CA VAL A 720 42.01 0.17 -3.91
C VAL A 720 42.84 0.97 -2.90
N SER A 721 43.20 2.21 -3.27
CA SER A 721 43.98 3.08 -2.39
C SER A 721 43.14 3.60 -1.21
N PRO A 722 43.61 3.45 0.05
CA PRO A 722 42.91 4.05 1.21
C PRO A 722 42.82 5.57 1.09
N THR A 723 43.86 6.23 0.58
CA THR A 723 43.88 7.69 0.37
C THR A 723 42.78 8.14 -0.59
N LEU A 724 42.50 7.35 -1.63
CA LEU A 724 41.41 7.61 -2.59
C LEU A 724 40.04 7.57 -1.88
N LEU A 725 39.80 6.55 -1.07
CA LEU A 725 38.55 6.43 -0.32
C LEU A 725 38.38 7.54 0.71
N SER A 726 39.45 7.93 1.41
CA SER A 726 39.43 9.07 2.34
C SER A 726 39.12 10.40 1.65
N GLN A 727 39.61 10.60 0.42
CA GLN A 727 39.27 11.79 -0.39
C GLN A 727 37.79 11.81 -0.76
N ILE A 728 37.24 10.68 -1.20
CA ILE A 728 35.80 10.56 -1.49
C ILE A 728 35.03 10.88 -0.21
N TRP A 729 35.32 10.16 0.88
CA TRP A 729 34.63 10.30 2.16
C TRP A 729 34.62 11.73 2.69
N SER A 730 35.77 12.42 2.69
CA SER A 730 35.88 13.80 3.17
C SER A 730 35.17 14.83 2.26
N SER A 731 34.90 14.49 1.00
CA SER A 731 34.26 15.39 0.05
C SER A 731 32.73 15.33 0.04
N LEU A 732 32.15 14.19 0.40
CA LEU A 732 30.69 13.98 0.32
C LEU A 732 29.88 14.95 1.19
N PRO A 733 30.30 15.27 2.45
CA PRO A 733 29.59 16.24 3.30
C PRO A 733 29.68 17.69 2.81
N LEU A 734 30.59 18.02 1.89
CA LEU A 734 30.83 19.40 1.43
C LEU A 734 29.84 19.85 0.33
N SER A 735 28.86 19.01 -0.02
CA SER A 735 27.90 19.26 -1.08
C SER A 735 26.46 19.31 -0.56
N LEU A 736 25.59 20.04 -1.26
CA LEU A 736 24.14 19.98 -1.00
C LEU A 736 23.64 18.56 -1.25
N LEU A 737 23.19 17.89 -0.19
CA LEU A 737 22.64 16.54 -0.24
C LEU A 737 21.13 16.63 -0.47
N ASN A 738 20.66 15.99 -1.54
CA ASN A 738 19.25 15.61 -1.65
C ASN A 738 19.06 14.19 -1.07
N PRO A 739 17.82 13.73 -0.82
CA PRO A 739 17.58 12.42 -0.21
C PRO A 739 18.28 11.25 -0.94
N ALA A 740 18.20 11.19 -2.27
CA ALA A 740 18.83 10.14 -3.06
C ALA A 740 20.36 10.10 -2.90
N LEU A 741 21.02 11.27 -2.88
CA LEU A 741 22.47 11.35 -2.67
C LEU A 741 22.84 11.04 -1.23
N ALA A 742 22.05 11.49 -0.24
CA ALA A 742 22.26 11.13 1.16
C ALA A 742 22.21 9.60 1.36
N ASN A 743 21.23 8.92 0.77
CA ASN A 743 21.08 7.47 0.87
C ASN A 743 22.24 6.73 0.18
N ALA A 744 22.67 7.20 -0.99
CA ALA A 744 23.86 6.64 -1.66
C ALA A 744 25.15 6.83 -0.84
N VAL A 745 25.29 7.95 -0.12
CA VAL A 745 26.41 8.23 0.79
C VAL A 745 26.38 7.32 2.01
N ILE A 746 25.21 7.16 2.65
CA ILE A 746 25.01 6.24 3.77
C ILE A 746 25.36 4.82 3.34
N ARG A 747 24.83 4.37 2.19
CA ARG A 747 25.03 3.01 1.67
C ARG A 747 26.50 2.66 1.40
N VAL A 748 27.25 3.56 0.74
CA VAL A 748 28.67 3.31 0.40
C VAL A 748 29.58 3.42 1.64
N SER A 749 29.12 4.12 2.69
CA SER A 749 29.94 4.41 3.87
C SER A 749 30.43 3.15 4.57
N GLY A 750 29.60 2.10 4.65
CA GLY A 750 29.97 0.82 5.27
C GLY A 750 31.13 0.15 4.56
N CYS A 751 31.12 0.14 3.22
CA CYS A 751 32.20 -0.44 2.43
C CYS A 751 33.50 0.36 2.60
N ILE A 752 33.41 1.70 2.57
CA ILE A 752 34.57 2.59 2.78
C ILE A 752 35.16 2.39 4.17
N SER A 753 34.33 2.41 5.22
CA SER A 753 34.75 2.23 6.61
C SER A 753 35.43 0.88 6.82
N ALA A 754 34.91 -0.20 6.21
CA ALA A 754 35.49 -1.53 6.30
C ALA A 754 36.89 -1.60 5.68
N ILE A 755 37.06 -1.05 4.47
CA ILE A 755 38.35 -1.05 3.75
C ILE A 755 39.37 -0.16 4.46
N LEU A 756 38.96 1.04 4.88
CA LEU A 756 39.84 1.94 5.64
C LEU A 756 40.26 1.33 6.98
N ARG A 757 39.36 0.59 7.66
CA ARG A 757 39.69 -0.16 8.88
C ARG A 757 40.72 -1.25 8.62
N LYS A 758 40.51 -2.10 7.61
CA LYS A 758 41.50 -3.12 7.21
C LYS A 758 42.87 -2.52 6.87
N SER A 759 42.87 -1.32 6.31
CA SER A 759 44.08 -0.59 5.93
C SER A 759 44.68 0.27 7.05
N GLN A 760 44.12 0.23 8.26
CA GLN A 760 44.51 1.07 9.40
C GLN A 760 44.50 2.59 9.09
N ALA A 761 43.63 3.01 8.17
CA ALA A 761 43.53 4.36 7.63
C ALA A 761 42.34 5.16 8.20
N ILE A 762 41.57 4.58 9.13
CA ILE A 762 40.49 5.24 9.88
C ILE A 762 40.82 5.19 11.38
N SER A 763 40.57 6.29 12.09
CA SER A 763 40.74 6.37 13.53
C SER A 763 39.58 5.72 14.28
N ALA A 764 39.78 5.36 15.55
CA ALA A 764 38.71 4.87 16.43
C ALA A 764 37.53 5.86 16.51
N ALA A 765 37.83 7.16 16.67
CA ALA A 765 36.80 8.21 16.65
C ALA A 765 36.07 8.31 15.31
N GLY A 766 36.75 8.04 14.18
CA GLY A 766 36.13 8.00 12.86
C GLY A 766 35.10 6.86 12.74
N LEU A 767 35.43 5.68 13.28
CA LEU A 767 34.50 4.54 13.33
C LEU A 767 33.31 4.79 14.26
N GLN A 768 33.55 5.40 15.42
CA GLN A 768 32.46 5.80 16.32
C GLN A 768 31.49 6.78 15.64
N ASN A 769 32.02 7.83 15.01
CA ASN A 769 31.20 8.81 14.28
C ASN A 769 30.40 8.17 13.14
N TRP A 770 31.00 7.23 12.40
CA TRP A 770 30.28 6.46 11.39
C TRP A 770 29.16 5.62 12.00
N GLY A 771 29.42 4.94 13.13
CA GLY A 771 28.39 4.19 13.86
C GLY A 771 27.24 5.06 14.36
N HIS A 772 27.53 6.29 14.84
CA HIS A 772 26.48 7.27 15.19
C HIS A 772 25.66 7.69 13.97
N MET A 773 26.30 7.87 12.81
CA MET A 773 25.60 8.17 11.56
C MET A 773 24.64 7.04 11.17
N MET A 774 25.04 5.77 11.34
CA MET A 774 24.14 4.62 11.11
C MET A 774 23.00 4.57 12.11
N ALA A 775 23.26 4.87 13.39
CA ALA A 775 22.23 4.93 14.42
C ALA A 775 21.19 6.02 14.12
N ASP A 776 21.59 7.21 13.68
CA ASP A 776 20.67 8.29 13.28
C ASP A 776 19.88 7.93 12.01
N ALA A 777 20.57 7.38 10.99
CA ALA A 777 19.92 6.98 9.74
C ALA A 777 18.95 5.79 9.88
N GLY A 778 19.11 4.99 10.93
CA GLY A 778 18.24 3.86 11.27
C GLY A 778 17.09 4.19 12.23
N LEU A 779 16.90 5.47 12.62
CA LEU A 779 15.77 5.87 13.45
C LEU A 779 14.45 5.70 12.68
N ASP A 780 13.38 5.37 13.41
CA ASP A 780 12.03 5.17 12.89
C ASP A 780 11.42 6.44 12.27
N ASP A 781 11.92 7.62 12.63
CA ASP A 781 11.55 8.91 12.04
C ASP A 781 12.12 9.16 10.63
N LYS A 782 13.00 8.29 10.13
CA LYS A 782 13.57 8.37 8.77
C LYS A 782 12.72 7.62 7.76
N ASP A 783 12.84 7.98 6.48
CA ASP A 783 12.20 7.20 5.40
C ASP A 783 12.81 5.80 5.23
N PHE A 784 12.04 4.89 4.63
CA PHE A 784 12.44 3.50 4.38
C PHE A 784 13.79 3.40 3.65
N ASP A 785 14.01 4.18 2.59
CA ASP A 785 15.24 4.10 1.79
C ASP A 785 16.48 4.49 2.62
N THR A 786 16.34 5.42 3.57
CA THR A 786 17.40 5.83 4.50
C THR A 786 17.73 4.72 5.49
N ARG A 787 16.70 4.12 6.12
CA ARG A 787 16.87 3.01 7.08
C ARG A 787 17.47 1.78 6.42
N LEU A 788 17.00 1.42 5.22
CA LEU A 788 17.55 0.33 4.43
C LEU A 788 19.01 0.58 4.05
N ALA A 789 19.36 1.79 3.59
CA ALA A 789 20.75 2.15 3.26
C ALA A 789 21.68 2.02 4.49
N ALA A 790 21.19 2.35 5.69
CA ALA A 790 21.94 2.20 6.94
C ALA A 790 22.15 0.72 7.29
N ALA A 791 21.11 -0.12 7.20
CA ALA A 791 21.21 -1.55 7.44
C ALA A 791 22.16 -2.24 6.44
N GLU A 792 22.07 -1.90 5.15
CA GLU A 792 22.96 -2.44 4.13
C GLU A 792 24.42 -2.00 4.34
N SER A 793 24.63 -0.75 4.74
CA SER A 793 25.96 -0.22 5.11
C SER A 793 26.56 -0.99 6.30
N LEU A 794 25.78 -1.21 7.37
CA LEU A 794 26.20 -2.05 8.50
C LEU A 794 26.52 -3.48 8.04
N CYS A 795 25.70 -4.05 7.16
CA CYS A 795 25.92 -5.39 6.60
C CYS A 795 27.24 -5.49 5.82
N SER A 796 27.48 -4.58 4.87
CA SER A 796 28.74 -4.50 4.12
C SER A 796 29.94 -4.37 5.05
N PHE A 797 29.82 -3.59 6.13
CA PHE A 797 30.87 -3.45 7.12
C PHE A 797 31.15 -4.76 7.86
N PHE A 798 30.18 -5.31 8.60
CA PHE A 798 30.41 -6.48 9.46
C PHE A 798 30.71 -7.76 8.68
N VAL A 799 30.16 -7.93 7.49
CA VAL A 799 30.44 -9.11 6.64
C VAL A 799 31.81 -8.97 5.96
N GLY A 800 32.18 -7.77 5.52
CA GLY A 800 33.41 -7.55 4.76
C GLY A 800 34.72 -7.73 5.55
N ILE A 801 34.64 -7.73 6.88
CA ILE A 801 35.78 -7.84 7.80
C ILE A 801 35.63 -8.97 8.84
N GLU A 802 34.83 -10.00 8.53
CA GLU A 802 34.45 -11.10 9.44
C GLU A 802 35.60 -11.94 10.04
N ASP A 803 36.68 -12.20 9.29
CA ASP A 803 37.73 -13.17 9.72
C ASP A 803 38.83 -12.60 10.63
N GLU A 804 38.80 -11.32 10.97
CA GLU A 804 40.00 -10.64 11.50
C GLU A 804 39.84 -9.96 12.86
N GLN A 805 38.70 -10.02 13.56
CA GLN A 805 38.46 -9.10 14.69
C GLN A 805 37.76 -9.67 15.91
N ASP A 806 38.18 -9.12 17.06
CA ASP A 806 37.36 -9.01 18.25
C ASP A 806 36.45 -7.79 18.09
N TRP A 807 35.15 -8.02 17.93
CA TRP A 807 34.15 -6.94 17.83
C TRP A 807 33.97 -6.19 19.16
N ALA A 808 34.51 -6.71 20.27
CA ALA A 808 34.38 -6.15 21.62
C ALA A 808 35.30 -4.93 21.87
N CYS A 809 35.25 -3.95 20.98
CA CYS A 809 35.96 -2.68 21.14
C CYS A 809 34.96 -1.51 21.20
N GLU A 810 35.25 -0.52 22.03
CA GLU A 810 34.37 0.64 22.27
C GLU A 810 34.05 1.39 20.96
N GLU A 811 34.98 1.41 19.99
CA GLU A 811 34.73 2.07 18.71
C GLU A 811 33.61 1.47 17.85
N HIS A 812 33.25 0.20 18.08
CA HIS A 812 32.22 -0.50 17.32
C HIS A 812 30.85 -0.44 17.98
N LEU A 813 30.77 -0.02 19.25
CA LEU A 813 29.56 -0.09 20.05
C LEU A 813 28.37 0.67 19.40
N PRO A 814 28.53 1.90 18.87
CA PRO A 814 27.41 2.58 18.20
C PRO A 814 26.87 1.82 16.98
N ALA A 815 27.76 1.23 16.16
CA ALA A 815 27.36 0.47 14.98
C ALA A 815 26.68 -0.87 15.35
N LEU A 816 27.16 -1.53 16.41
CA LEU A 816 26.54 -2.77 16.92
C LEU A 816 25.13 -2.52 17.49
N LEU A 817 24.91 -1.36 18.12
CA LEU A 817 23.60 -0.96 18.60
C LEU A 817 22.67 -0.55 17.46
N ALA A 818 23.16 0.21 16.47
CA ALA A 818 22.40 0.48 15.25
C ALA A 818 21.98 -0.81 14.53
N LEU A 819 22.87 -1.82 14.53
CA LEU A 819 22.55 -3.14 14.00
C LEU A 819 21.47 -3.85 14.83
N TYR A 820 21.52 -3.76 16.16
CA TYR A 820 20.43 -4.26 17.02
C TYR A 820 19.10 -3.56 16.72
N ASP A 821 19.12 -2.24 16.49
CA ASP A 821 17.92 -1.48 16.16
C ASP A 821 17.32 -1.92 14.82
N SER A 822 18.16 -2.14 13.79
CA SER A 822 17.70 -2.66 12.48
C SER A 822 17.01 -4.03 12.56
N LEU A 823 17.31 -4.85 13.57
CA LEU A 823 16.65 -6.15 13.78
C LEU A 823 15.24 -6.02 14.38
N ASN A 824 14.90 -4.83 14.88
CA ASN A 824 13.60 -4.49 15.44
C ASN A 824 12.88 -3.39 14.63
N ASP A 825 13.30 -3.16 13.38
CA ASP A 825 12.62 -2.27 12.43
C ASP A 825 11.22 -2.80 12.04
N ASP A 826 10.33 -1.91 11.62
CA ASP A 826 8.96 -2.27 11.21
C ASP A 826 8.92 -3.02 9.88
N ASP A 827 9.87 -2.72 8.98
CA ASP A 827 9.97 -3.33 7.67
C ASP A 827 10.73 -4.67 7.71
N ASP A 828 10.29 -5.66 6.93
CA ASP A 828 10.94 -6.97 6.87
C ASP A 828 12.26 -6.96 6.08
N ASP A 829 12.39 -6.15 5.03
CA ASP A 829 13.62 -6.06 4.24
C ASP A 829 14.78 -5.51 5.09
N VAL A 830 14.53 -4.48 5.91
CA VAL A 830 15.53 -3.90 6.83
C VAL A 830 16.00 -4.94 7.86
N ARG A 831 15.04 -5.68 8.45
CA ARG A 831 15.33 -6.74 9.43
C ARG A 831 16.10 -7.91 8.84
N GLU A 832 15.80 -8.30 7.60
CA GLU A 832 16.52 -9.36 6.90
C GLU A 832 17.98 -8.99 6.65
N VAL A 833 18.24 -7.75 6.22
CA VAL A 833 19.60 -7.23 6.03
C VAL A 833 20.36 -7.17 7.36
N GLY A 834 19.73 -6.68 8.43
CA GLY A 834 20.31 -6.69 9.77
C GLY A 834 20.68 -8.10 10.22
N SER A 835 19.82 -9.09 10.01
CA SER A 835 20.10 -10.48 10.38
C SER A 835 21.26 -11.08 9.58
N ALA A 836 21.37 -10.73 8.29
CA ALA A 836 22.49 -11.13 7.46
C ALA A 836 23.83 -10.59 7.99
N ALA A 837 23.85 -9.36 8.51
CA ALA A 837 25.03 -8.77 9.14
C ALA A 837 25.40 -9.48 10.46
N VAL A 838 24.41 -9.76 11.32
CA VAL A 838 24.64 -10.42 12.62
C VAL A 838 25.24 -11.83 12.48
N LYS A 839 24.98 -12.51 11.36
CA LYS A 839 25.59 -13.80 11.06
C LYS A 839 27.12 -13.78 11.13
N SER A 840 27.79 -12.70 10.69
CA SER A 840 29.25 -12.62 10.73
C SER A 840 29.79 -12.42 12.16
N ILE A 841 28.96 -11.88 13.06
CA ILE A 841 29.31 -11.65 14.47
C ILE A 841 29.08 -12.92 15.29
N LEU A 842 27.94 -13.57 15.12
CA LEU A 842 27.53 -14.74 15.91
C LEU A 842 27.92 -16.09 15.30
N GLY A 843 28.31 -16.10 14.02
CA GLY A 843 28.65 -17.32 13.26
C GLY A 843 27.43 -18.19 12.90
N GLN A 844 26.21 -17.70 13.09
CA GLN A 844 24.97 -18.46 12.86
C GLN A 844 23.94 -17.62 12.09
N ALA A 845 23.28 -18.22 11.10
CA ALA A 845 22.15 -17.59 10.42
C ALA A 845 20.90 -17.77 11.29
N LEU A 846 20.27 -16.65 11.66
CA LEU A 846 19.13 -16.61 12.57
C LEU A 846 17.98 -15.81 11.93
N VAL A 847 16.77 -16.00 12.44
CA VAL A 847 15.66 -15.08 12.14
C VAL A 847 15.84 -13.79 12.95
N PRO A 848 15.38 -12.62 12.47
CA PRO A 848 15.69 -11.32 13.08
C PRO A 848 15.43 -11.24 14.60
N ILE A 849 14.29 -11.77 15.06
CA ILE A 849 13.94 -11.75 16.49
C ILE A 849 14.91 -12.55 17.37
N GLU A 850 15.43 -13.68 16.88
CA GLU A 850 16.42 -14.49 17.60
C GLU A 850 17.82 -13.89 17.45
N ALA A 851 18.13 -13.30 16.29
CA ALA A 851 19.36 -12.54 16.08
C ALA A 851 19.47 -11.38 17.07
N ALA A 852 18.39 -10.62 17.31
CA ALA A 852 18.32 -9.56 18.31
C ALA A 852 18.63 -10.08 19.73
N ASN A 853 17.96 -11.14 20.17
CA ASN A 853 18.19 -11.73 21.49
C ASN A 853 19.65 -12.19 21.67
N ARG A 854 20.21 -12.87 20.67
CA ARG A 854 21.57 -13.42 20.72
C ARG A 854 22.63 -12.33 20.62
N LEU A 855 22.44 -11.33 19.78
CA LEU A 855 23.33 -10.18 19.66
C LEU A 855 23.37 -9.41 20.97
N LEU A 856 22.20 -9.17 21.59
CA LEU A 856 22.12 -8.46 22.86
C LEU A 856 22.80 -9.24 24.00
N SER A 857 22.60 -10.56 24.07
CA SER A 857 23.35 -11.42 25.01
C SER A 857 24.85 -11.39 24.75
N TRP A 858 25.27 -11.35 23.49
CA TRP A 858 26.68 -11.27 23.10
C TRP A 858 27.28 -9.92 23.53
N LEU A 859 26.56 -8.81 23.30
CA LEU A 859 26.94 -7.46 23.75
C LEU A 859 27.13 -7.42 25.25
N SER A 860 26.17 -7.95 26.02
CA SER A 860 26.25 -7.98 27.49
C SER A 860 27.47 -8.72 28.01
N GLN A 861 27.85 -9.83 27.39
CA GLN A 861 29.01 -10.63 27.80
C GLN A 861 30.35 -9.98 27.48
N ARG A 862 30.38 -9.00 26.56
CA ARG A 862 31.61 -8.39 26.05
C ARG A 862 31.79 -6.95 26.50
N PHE A 863 30.71 -6.18 26.55
CA PHE A 863 30.67 -4.77 26.94
C PHE A 863 30.10 -4.55 28.34
N GLY A 864 29.78 -5.58 29.12
CA GLY A 864 29.12 -5.43 30.42
C GLY A 864 29.89 -4.59 31.48
N HIS A 865 31.21 -4.46 31.32
CA HIS A 865 32.07 -3.60 32.16
C HIS A 865 32.30 -2.21 31.57
N ASP A 866 31.85 -1.96 30.34
CA ASP A 866 32.00 -0.68 29.65
C ASP A 866 31.01 0.35 30.21
N PRO A 867 31.47 1.52 30.70
CA PRO A 867 30.59 2.55 31.27
C PRO A 867 29.56 3.09 30.28
N THR A 868 29.93 3.22 28.99
CA THR A 868 29.03 3.71 27.94
C THR A 868 27.93 2.69 27.66
N PHE A 869 28.26 1.40 27.59
CA PHE A 869 27.25 0.35 27.43
C PHE A 869 26.30 0.26 28.63
N ARG A 870 26.79 0.42 29.86
CA ARG A 870 25.93 0.49 31.06
C ARG A 870 24.94 1.67 30.99
N GLN A 871 25.38 2.83 30.50
CA GLN A 871 24.51 3.97 30.23
C GLN A 871 23.48 3.67 29.15
N VAL A 872 23.86 2.98 28.06
CA VAL A 872 22.92 2.52 27.02
C VAL A 872 21.84 1.63 27.62
N VAL A 873 22.21 0.61 28.40
CA VAL A 873 21.25 -0.32 29.03
C VAL A 873 20.24 0.43 29.88
N VAL A 874 20.71 1.33 30.74
CA VAL A 874 19.83 2.14 31.60
C VAL A 874 18.92 3.05 30.78
N ARG A 875 19.44 3.70 29.74
CA ARG A 875 18.65 4.56 28.84
C ARG A 875 17.57 3.81 28.08
N ARG A 876 17.89 2.62 27.57
CA ARG A 876 16.92 1.76 26.89
C ARG A 876 15.80 1.32 27.83
N ILE A 877 16.10 1.01 29.09
CA ILE A 877 15.08 0.75 30.12
C ILE A 877 14.19 1.97 30.35
N MET A 878 14.77 3.18 30.35
CA MET A 878 14.02 4.44 30.49
C MET A 878 13.25 4.86 29.22
N GLY A 879 13.40 4.12 28.10
CA GLY A 879 12.77 4.39 26.82
C GLY A 879 13.49 5.40 25.92
N ASP A 880 14.77 5.70 26.17
CA ASP A 880 15.60 6.48 25.24
C ASP A 880 16.42 5.55 24.34
N VAL A 881 16.08 5.51 23.06
CA VAL A 881 16.76 4.68 22.05
C VAL A 881 18.05 5.32 21.52
N ARG A 882 18.26 6.62 21.76
CA ARG A 882 19.41 7.34 21.22
C ARG A 882 20.68 6.97 21.96
N PHE A 883 21.79 6.93 21.22
CA PHE A 883 23.10 6.68 21.80
C PHE A 883 23.48 7.79 22.81
N PRO A 884 24.09 7.45 23.97
CA PRO A 884 24.52 8.43 24.96
C PRO A 884 25.44 9.52 24.42
N ALA A 885 25.03 10.79 24.55
CA ALA A 885 25.88 11.96 24.27
C ALA A 885 25.98 12.85 25.51
N SER A 886 27.11 13.55 25.69
CA SER A 886 27.40 14.35 26.91
C SER A 886 26.35 15.45 27.21
N GLU A 887 25.60 15.91 26.22
CA GLU A 887 24.55 16.94 26.36
C GLU A 887 23.12 16.38 26.32
N SER A 888 22.97 15.07 26.16
CA SER A 888 21.64 14.46 26.03
C SER A 888 21.00 14.26 27.41
N HIS A 889 19.93 15.00 27.70
CA HIS A 889 19.11 14.77 28.88
C HIS A 889 18.03 13.72 28.59
N THR A 890 17.98 12.66 29.39
CA THR A 890 16.86 11.73 29.38
C THR A 890 15.63 12.45 29.92
N ALA A 891 14.48 12.32 29.25
CA ALA A 891 13.22 12.86 29.74
C ALA A 891 12.83 12.20 31.07
N SER A 892 12.38 12.99 32.05
CA SER A 892 11.88 12.47 33.32
C SER A 892 10.62 11.62 33.11
N VAL A 893 10.31 10.69 34.02
CA VAL A 893 9.05 9.91 33.93
C VAL A 893 7.84 10.84 33.87
N SER A 894 7.86 11.94 34.63
CA SER A 894 6.79 12.93 34.66
C SER A 894 6.61 13.59 33.30
N ASP A 895 7.69 14.02 32.62
CA ASP A 895 7.61 14.60 31.28
C ASP A 895 7.13 13.56 30.25
N GLN A 896 7.62 12.32 30.34
CA GLN A 896 7.19 11.23 29.46
C GLN A 896 5.68 10.98 29.60
N LEU A 897 5.18 10.88 30.84
CA LEU A 897 3.76 10.69 31.11
C LEU A 897 2.93 11.92 30.75
N GLN A 898 3.40 13.14 31.00
CA GLN A 898 2.69 14.36 30.61
C GLN A 898 2.53 14.46 29.09
N ASN A 899 3.59 14.12 28.34
CA ASN A 899 3.54 14.05 26.88
C ASN A 899 2.61 12.92 26.40
N ALA A 900 2.72 11.73 27.00
CA ALA A 900 1.88 10.60 26.66
C ALA A 900 0.40 10.82 27.05
N MET A 901 0.10 11.55 28.13
CA MET A 901 -1.26 11.84 28.57
C MET A 901 -1.84 13.10 27.93
N LYS A 902 -1.07 13.83 27.11
CA LYS A 902 -1.56 15.00 26.39
C LYS A 902 -2.77 14.57 25.56
N PHE A 903 -3.91 15.20 25.86
CA PHE A 903 -5.14 14.93 25.16
C PHE A 903 -4.98 15.35 23.70
N ASP A 904 -5.24 14.41 22.80
CA ASP A 904 -5.23 14.62 21.37
C ASP A 904 -6.69 14.67 20.91
N ASP A 905 -7.19 15.88 20.68
CA ASP A 905 -8.53 16.17 20.19
C ASP A 905 -8.64 16.02 18.67
N SER A 906 -7.55 15.64 17.99
CA SER A 906 -7.59 15.42 16.56
C SER A 906 -8.50 14.23 16.21
N LEU A 907 -9.27 14.39 15.13
CA LEU A 907 -10.17 13.36 14.62
C LEU A 907 -9.42 12.14 14.06
N PHE A 908 -8.13 12.29 13.73
CA PHE A 908 -7.28 11.28 13.09
C PHE A 908 -6.10 10.95 14.00
N VAL A 909 -5.95 9.68 14.34
CA VAL A 909 -4.80 9.17 15.10
C VAL A 909 -3.54 9.32 14.26
N ILE A 910 -2.45 9.84 14.86
CA ILE A 910 -1.12 9.77 14.25
C ILE A 910 -0.64 8.32 14.38
N GLU A 911 -0.38 7.67 13.25
CA GLU A 911 0.09 6.28 13.22
C GLU A 911 1.48 6.18 13.87
N GLU A 912 1.67 5.17 14.73
CA GLU A 912 2.97 4.85 15.32
C GLU A 912 3.98 4.54 14.19
N GLN A 913 5.21 5.04 14.34
CA GLN A 913 6.23 4.91 13.29
C GLN A 913 6.81 3.49 13.21
N ASN A 914 6.76 2.71 14.28
CA ASN A 914 7.23 1.32 14.29
C ASN A 914 6.27 0.38 15.05
N LEU A 915 5.47 -0.37 14.31
CA LEU A 915 4.48 -1.32 14.84
C LEU A 915 5.06 -2.70 15.18
N PHE A 916 6.35 -2.94 14.92
CA PHE A 916 7.00 -4.23 15.19
C PHE A 916 7.54 -4.34 16.63
N VAL A 917 7.89 -3.20 17.23
CA VAL A 917 8.39 -3.12 18.61
C VAL A 917 7.25 -3.32 19.60
N ASP A 918 7.42 -4.31 20.46
CA ASP A 918 6.60 -4.47 21.67
C ASP A 918 7.41 -3.86 22.82
N GLU A 919 7.02 -2.65 23.24
CA GLU A 919 7.68 -1.87 24.29
C GLU A 919 7.81 -2.63 25.62
N VAL A 920 6.84 -3.49 25.95
CA VAL A 920 6.88 -4.29 27.18
C VAL A 920 7.92 -5.41 27.05
N ARG A 921 7.91 -6.11 25.91
CA ARG A 921 8.93 -7.14 25.61
C ARG A 921 10.33 -6.54 25.55
N GLU A 922 10.46 -5.35 24.97
CA GLU A 922 11.74 -4.65 24.85
C GLU A 922 12.25 -4.18 26.22
N ALA A 923 11.39 -3.61 27.05
CA ALA A 923 11.72 -3.30 28.44
C ALA A 923 12.19 -4.54 29.22
N GLN A 924 11.51 -5.68 29.07
CA GLN A 924 11.92 -6.94 29.69
C GLN A 924 13.29 -7.42 29.20
N ARG A 925 13.57 -7.31 27.89
CA ARG A 925 14.88 -7.66 27.33
C ARG A 925 16.00 -6.83 27.95
N TRP A 926 15.86 -5.51 27.97
CA TRP A 926 16.89 -4.63 28.54
C TRP A 926 17.03 -4.77 30.06
N VAL A 927 15.93 -4.98 30.78
CA VAL A 927 15.98 -5.32 32.22
C VAL A 927 16.68 -6.66 32.46
N SER A 928 16.48 -7.66 31.59
CA SER A 928 17.22 -8.93 31.67
C SER A 928 18.72 -8.74 31.44
N ILE A 929 19.13 -7.81 30.57
CA ILE A 929 20.53 -7.44 30.41
C ILE A 929 21.06 -6.78 31.67
N TYR A 930 20.36 -5.76 32.18
CA TYR A 930 20.68 -5.11 33.45
C TYR A 930 20.89 -6.12 34.59
N ASP A 931 19.99 -7.10 34.74
CA ASP A 931 20.05 -8.16 35.77
C ASP A 931 21.30 -9.06 35.64
N SER A 932 21.84 -9.18 34.42
CA SER A 932 23.02 -10.01 34.11
C SER A 932 24.35 -9.27 34.30
N LEU A 933 24.32 -7.94 34.41
CA LEU A 933 25.51 -7.12 34.59
C LEU A 933 25.95 -7.05 36.06
N GLY A 934 27.27 -6.97 36.27
CA GLY A 934 27.84 -6.64 37.58
C GLY A 934 27.94 -5.12 37.74
N TRP A 935 27.19 -4.56 38.69
CA TRP A 935 27.14 -3.11 38.95
C TRP A 935 28.05 -2.70 40.11
N GLU A 936 28.68 -1.54 39.98
CA GLU A 936 29.43 -0.92 41.07
C GLU A 936 28.48 -0.16 42.01
N ALA A 937 28.79 -0.11 43.31
CA ALA A 937 27.91 0.49 44.32
C ALA A 937 27.67 2.00 44.13
N LYS A 938 28.46 2.68 43.28
CA LYS A 938 28.35 4.12 42.95
C LYS A 938 28.40 4.34 41.43
N ASP A 939 27.83 3.43 40.65
CA ASP A 939 27.75 3.59 39.20
C ASP A 939 26.74 4.72 38.86
N PRO A 940 27.13 5.78 38.13
CA PRO A 940 26.23 6.89 37.81
C PRO A 940 24.99 6.47 37.01
N ALA A 941 25.11 5.43 36.17
CA ALA A 941 23.97 4.92 35.42
C ALA A 941 22.96 4.23 36.34
N LEU A 942 23.45 3.51 37.37
CA LEU A 942 22.61 2.90 38.38
C LEU A 942 21.87 3.95 39.24
N GLU A 943 22.57 5.01 39.64
CA GLU A 943 21.96 6.13 40.37
C GLU A 943 20.84 6.79 39.55
N ALA A 944 21.09 7.07 38.27
CA ALA A 944 20.09 7.64 37.37
C ALA A 944 18.85 6.74 37.21
N LEU A 945 19.03 5.41 37.07
CA LEU A 945 17.91 4.48 36.97
C LEU A 945 17.10 4.41 38.28
N ALA A 946 17.78 4.45 39.43
CA ALA A 946 17.14 4.42 40.74
C ALA A 946 16.34 5.69 41.04
N GLU A 947 16.88 6.87 40.67
CA GLU A 947 16.16 8.14 40.76
C GLU A 947 14.95 8.15 39.83
N TRP A 948 15.12 7.80 38.56
CA TRP A 948 14.04 7.73 37.56
C TRP A 948 12.94 6.75 37.99
N SER A 949 13.30 5.57 38.50
CA SER A 949 12.34 4.59 38.99
C SER A 949 11.61 5.08 40.25
N GLY A 950 12.32 5.75 41.16
CA GLY A 950 11.71 6.36 42.35
C GLY A 950 10.70 7.45 42.01
N ASP A 951 11.06 8.36 41.11
CA ASP A 951 10.15 9.37 40.57
C ASP A 951 8.95 8.73 39.86
N GLY A 952 9.17 7.62 39.14
CA GLY A 952 8.11 6.85 38.50
C GLY A 952 7.13 6.22 39.48
N ILE A 953 7.60 5.65 40.59
CA ILE A 953 6.72 5.12 41.65
C ILE A 953 5.92 6.24 42.32
N ASP A 954 6.53 7.40 42.58
CA ASP A 954 5.83 8.56 43.11
C ASP A 954 4.71 9.04 42.16
N GLU A 955 4.99 9.04 40.85
CA GLU A 955 4.00 9.41 39.83
C GLU A 955 2.89 8.35 39.69
N MET A 956 3.22 7.05 39.77
CA MET A 956 2.22 5.97 39.82
C MET A 956 1.28 6.12 41.01
N ARG A 957 1.79 6.50 42.19
CA ARG A 957 0.98 6.79 43.39
C ARG A 957 0.03 7.96 43.17
N ARG A 958 0.47 9.01 42.46
CA ARG A 958 -0.41 10.12 42.05
C ARG A 958 -1.54 9.62 41.15
N LEU A 959 -1.20 8.84 40.13
CA LEU A 959 -2.14 8.31 39.15
C LEU A 959 -3.17 7.35 39.76
N VAL A 960 -2.80 6.57 40.78
CA VAL A 960 -3.70 5.65 41.50
C VAL A 960 -5.00 6.33 41.97
N GLY A 961 -4.94 7.61 42.36
CA GLY A 961 -6.09 8.38 42.85
C GLY A 961 -6.91 9.11 41.78
N GLU A 962 -6.58 8.96 40.49
CA GLU A 962 -7.21 9.68 39.38
C GLU A 962 -8.02 8.72 38.49
N GLU A 963 -9.20 9.17 38.01
CA GLU A 963 -9.95 8.41 37.00
C GLU A 963 -9.22 8.43 35.65
N ASP A 964 -9.13 7.28 35.00
CA ASP A 964 -8.39 7.06 33.76
C ASP A 964 -9.27 6.43 32.66
N GLY A 965 -8.63 5.93 31.59
CA GLY A 965 -9.31 5.33 30.45
C GLY A 965 -10.10 4.05 30.78
N PRO A 966 -10.77 3.44 29.78
CA PRO A 966 -11.65 2.28 29.95
C PRO A 966 -11.08 1.11 30.77
N LEU A 967 -9.79 0.83 30.63
CA LEU A 967 -9.04 -0.26 31.26
C LEU A 967 -7.95 0.25 32.21
N GLY A 968 -8.11 1.44 32.77
CA GLY A 968 -7.05 2.04 33.55
C GLY A 968 -6.15 2.96 32.72
N TYR A 969 -5.02 3.37 33.30
CA TYR A 969 -3.85 3.92 32.59
C TYR A 969 -3.20 2.91 31.62
N GLY A 970 -3.68 1.67 31.60
CA GLY A 970 -3.36 0.68 30.56
C GLY A 970 -4.12 0.87 29.25
N SER A 971 -5.06 1.82 29.16
CA SER A 971 -5.87 2.06 27.96
C SER A 971 -5.12 2.77 26.84
N LYS A 972 -4.04 3.48 27.17
CA LYS A 972 -3.20 4.18 26.20
C LYS A 972 -1.85 3.46 26.08
N PRO A 973 -1.49 2.91 24.90
CA PRO A 973 -0.28 2.09 24.73
C PRO A 973 1.00 2.74 25.25
N GLU A 974 1.20 4.04 25.00
CA GLU A 974 2.39 4.77 25.41
C GLU A 974 2.47 4.94 26.93
N VAL A 975 1.32 5.23 27.57
CA VAL A 975 1.24 5.29 29.03
C VAL A 975 1.53 3.91 29.63
N PHE A 976 0.92 2.87 29.08
CA PHE A 976 1.15 1.49 29.51
C PHE A 976 2.61 1.07 29.36
N ALA A 977 3.28 1.45 28.26
CA ALA A 977 4.70 1.22 28.03
C ALA A 977 5.58 1.92 29.07
N ILE A 978 5.34 3.21 29.34
CA ILE A 978 6.10 3.97 30.35
C ILE A 978 5.94 3.35 31.73
N LEU A 979 4.69 3.06 32.14
CA LEU A 979 4.43 2.46 33.45
C LEU A 979 5.03 1.05 33.55
N SER A 980 5.00 0.27 32.48
CA SER A 980 5.62 -1.06 32.44
C SER A 980 7.14 -0.95 32.63
N ARG A 981 7.80 -0.01 31.97
CA ARG A 981 9.23 0.29 32.17
C ARG A 981 9.55 0.62 33.63
N VAL A 982 8.76 1.51 34.26
CA VAL A 982 8.89 1.85 35.70
C VAL A 982 8.73 0.60 36.57
N VAL A 983 7.72 -0.23 36.31
CA VAL A 983 7.45 -1.47 37.06
C VAL A 983 8.62 -2.44 36.95
N TYR A 984 9.06 -2.78 35.74
CA TYR A 984 10.14 -3.76 35.54
C TYR A 984 11.47 -3.25 36.08
N ALA A 985 11.79 -1.97 35.90
CA ALA A 985 12.98 -1.35 36.47
C ALA A 985 12.95 -1.40 38.01
N SER A 986 11.83 -1.00 38.62
CA SER A 986 11.66 -1.00 40.08
C SER A 986 11.73 -2.40 40.67
N ALA A 987 11.08 -3.38 40.04
CA ALA A 987 11.12 -4.78 40.46
C ALA A 987 12.55 -5.34 40.41
N SER A 988 13.28 -5.06 39.34
CA SER A 988 14.68 -5.49 39.18
C SER A 988 15.62 -4.81 40.19
N LEU A 989 15.46 -3.51 40.44
CA LEU A 989 16.22 -2.77 41.47
C LEU A 989 15.95 -3.30 42.89
N ALA A 990 14.70 -3.70 43.18
CA ALA A 990 14.30 -4.22 44.49
C ALA A 990 14.73 -5.69 44.74
N LYS A 991 14.91 -6.47 43.67
CA LYS A 991 15.26 -7.89 43.71
C LYS A 991 16.56 -8.12 44.49
N GLU A 992 16.48 -9.01 45.48
CA GLU A 992 17.60 -9.40 46.36
C GLU A 992 18.27 -8.23 47.13
N ARG A 993 17.66 -7.04 47.19
CA ARG A 993 18.27 -5.81 47.75
C ARG A 993 19.70 -5.56 47.25
N ARG A 994 19.98 -5.90 45.98
CA ARG A 994 21.33 -5.81 45.39
C ARG A 994 21.87 -4.38 45.41
N HIS A 995 21.00 -3.40 45.17
CA HIS A 995 21.33 -1.97 45.10
C HIS A 995 20.29 -1.12 45.85
N PRO A 996 20.27 -1.14 47.20
CA PRO A 996 19.17 -0.59 47.97
C PRO A 996 19.20 0.94 47.92
N HIS A 997 18.30 1.52 47.11
CA HIS A 997 18.03 2.95 47.13
C HIS A 997 16.87 3.24 48.09
N GLY A 998 17.17 3.90 49.23
CA GLY A 998 16.22 4.06 50.33
C GLY A 998 14.89 4.71 49.93
N ARG A 999 14.93 5.69 49.01
CA ARG A 999 13.72 6.35 48.48
C ARG A 999 12.83 5.40 47.68
N LEU A 1000 13.40 4.51 46.86
CA LEU A 1000 12.63 3.57 46.05
C LEU A 1000 11.94 2.54 46.92
N LEU A 1001 12.64 1.96 47.91
CA LEU A 1001 12.08 0.98 48.83
C LEU A 1001 10.94 1.58 49.67
N GLU A 1002 11.13 2.81 50.18
CA GLU A 1002 10.07 3.52 50.91
C GLU A 1002 8.86 3.83 50.02
N GLY A 1003 9.09 4.21 48.75
CA GLY A 1003 8.04 4.43 47.76
C GLY A 1003 7.24 3.17 47.45
N LEU A 1004 7.90 2.03 47.26
CA LEU A 1004 7.28 0.73 46.99
C LEU A 1004 6.43 0.24 48.18
N ASP A 1005 6.91 0.39 49.42
CA ASP A 1005 6.14 0.02 50.61
C ASP A 1005 4.86 0.86 50.75
N LYS A 1006 4.96 2.17 50.50
CA LYS A 1006 3.79 3.08 50.49
C LYS A 1006 2.80 2.72 49.39
N PHE A 1007 3.28 2.52 48.16
CA PHE A 1007 2.46 2.15 47.01
C PHE A 1007 1.73 0.81 47.24
N SER A 1008 2.42 -0.19 47.79
CA SER A 1008 1.83 -1.49 48.15
C SER A 1008 0.72 -1.35 49.20
N THR A 1009 0.89 -0.46 50.18
CA THR A 1009 -0.13 -0.17 51.20
C THR A 1009 -1.36 0.48 50.56
N GLU A 1010 -1.17 1.49 49.71
CA GLU A 1010 -2.25 2.21 49.01
C GLU A 1010 -3.07 1.29 48.08
N LEU A 1011 -2.40 0.34 47.41
CA LEU A 1011 -3.07 -0.69 46.60
C LEU A 1011 -3.91 -1.66 47.46
N ARG A 1012 -3.39 -2.11 48.61
CA ARG A 1012 -4.10 -3.03 49.53
C ARG A 1012 -5.30 -2.39 50.22
N GLU A 1013 -5.26 -1.09 50.45
CA GLU A 1013 -6.37 -0.31 51.01
C GLU A 1013 -7.51 -0.08 50.00
N GLY A 1014 -7.37 -0.56 48.76
CA GLY A 1014 -8.41 -0.53 47.74
C GLY A 1014 -8.61 0.84 47.10
N HIS A 1015 -7.60 1.71 47.18
CA HIS A 1015 -7.67 3.10 46.75
C HIS A 1015 -7.22 3.34 45.29
N GLY A 1016 -7.15 2.31 44.43
CA GLY A 1016 -6.56 2.44 43.09
C GLY A 1016 -7.23 1.67 41.95
N HIS A 1017 -7.24 2.29 40.77
CA HIS A 1017 -7.81 1.76 39.51
C HIS A 1017 -6.75 1.29 38.50
N MET A 1018 -5.65 0.71 38.97
CA MET A 1018 -4.59 0.21 38.08
C MET A 1018 -4.85 -1.22 37.59
N SER A 1019 -4.51 -1.49 36.32
CA SER A 1019 -4.63 -2.84 35.73
C SER A 1019 -3.71 -3.84 36.43
N GLY A 1020 -4.23 -5.00 36.82
CA GLY A 1020 -3.45 -6.08 37.41
C GLY A 1020 -2.36 -6.63 36.48
N VAL A 1021 -2.52 -6.49 35.16
CA VAL A 1021 -1.49 -6.87 34.18
C VAL A 1021 -0.21 -6.05 34.37
N LEU A 1022 -0.37 -4.77 34.71
CA LEU A 1022 0.75 -3.85 34.96
C LEU A 1022 1.42 -4.12 36.31
N LEU A 1023 0.64 -4.52 37.33
CA LEU A 1023 1.12 -4.66 38.71
C LEU A 1023 1.71 -6.05 39.02
N GLN A 1024 1.35 -7.08 38.26
CA GLN A 1024 1.80 -8.46 38.50
C GLN A 1024 3.32 -8.62 38.72
N PRO A 1025 4.22 -7.92 37.99
CA PRO A 1025 5.67 -8.02 38.22
C PRO A 1025 6.11 -7.42 39.58
N LEU A 1026 5.46 -6.35 40.04
CA LEU A 1026 5.71 -5.77 41.37
C LEU A 1026 5.20 -6.69 42.47
N GLU A 1027 3.99 -7.24 42.33
CA GLU A 1027 3.38 -8.14 43.32
C GLU A 1027 4.26 -9.36 43.61
N ARG A 1028 4.81 -9.99 42.56
CA ARG A 1028 5.74 -11.13 42.69
C ARG A 1028 7.03 -10.77 43.42
N THR A 1029 7.43 -9.49 43.41
CA THR A 1029 8.65 -9.01 44.06
C THR A 1029 8.39 -8.53 45.50
N ILE A 1030 7.17 -8.04 45.77
CA ILE A 1030 6.73 -7.49 47.06
C ILE A 1030 6.13 -8.57 47.98
N GLU A 1031 5.84 -9.78 47.50
CA GLU A 1031 5.59 -10.96 48.35
C GLU A 1031 6.87 -11.36 49.13
N ILE A 1032 7.12 -10.65 50.24
CA ILE A 1032 7.94 -11.03 51.40
C ILE A 1032 7.10 -10.87 52.66
#